data_AF-A0A947MMW3-F1
#
_entry.id   AF-A0A947MMW3-F1
#
_cell.length_a   1.000
_cell.length_b   1.000
_cell.length_c   1.000
_cell.angle_alpha   90.00
_cell.angle_beta   90.00
_cell.angle_gamma   90.00
#
_symmetry.space_group_name_H-M   'P 1'
#
loop_
_entity.id
_entity.type
_entity.pdbx_description
1 polymer ?
#
loop_
_entity_poly.entity_id
_entity_poly.type
_entity_poly.pdbx_seq_one_letter_code
_entity_poly.pdbx_strand_id
1 'polypeptide(L)'
;MKRVLLVLAAAACGETASVADVTTDPNSHGPLATTVLGPLGSVRSTATPTQRATFERGQAVAMRRFDRTSGLGPTFNITFCGACHEKPTLGGGAGLYRNFFLGGTALPDGSFIPLESGGRAGGVVRMYHYGDGAARPMVPAGVNVLAQRNPIPFFGVGLIAALPEEAILAGADPDDLDGDGISGRPNFDRGFVGRFGVKAQTVSIEGFIRGPLMNHLGVTSNPLDQQQKAELPVDSSNAGVATRSAALSSRYATQEGAQAAAPDEPVLDLDDAPDPELASPDLFDLVSFAMLLAGPLPEALDDVSGRGRRHFDAIGCGGCHTPRLVGPDGPLPLYSDLLLHDMGPALADGIRQGVATGSEFRTQPLWGLAAVGPYLHDGRASTIDAAIEAHGGEADAARLDFLELTPTERDELREFLLSLGGRDQASLGLLGPDAPVPAPGDWGGPLPGLTGDELTAFEEGRRAFDRDMGFAEGAGAPRLNGDSCRACHFDPVIGGAGPRDVNVMRHGVRLEDGRVVAPSVGSVLHKLTALHGVSPVSAEAVADVFEMRQTPHLFGLGLIASIPDTALEALADPADTITPDGISGRLSWTDGGRIGRFGWKAQVPTIDEFVRDALTTEIGLTVPFEPGHTFGRIHDSDGVADPEVDDGLLAALRDYLHLLGAPPRSFSGLDAAAVLAGEAHFETAGCGACHVPTLPGADQDVPLYSDLLLHEILPPERAGVEEGTASPTELRTPPLWGLARSGPYLHDGAADNIEASILAHEGEAVESRQRFEALSAAERAALLDFLGSL
;
A
#
# COMPACT_ATOMS: atom_id res chain seq x y z
N MET A 1 48.00 -71.59 -10.58
CA MET A 1 48.03 -70.36 -9.74
C MET A 1 47.84 -69.18 -10.68
N LYS A 2 46.66 -68.55 -10.65
CA LYS A 2 46.25 -67.47 -11.55
C LYS A 2 46.86 -66.14 -11.07
N ARG A 3 47.54 -65.41 -11.95
CA ARG A 3 47.99 -64.02 -11.72
C ARG A 3 46.94 -63.07 -12.28
N VAL A 4 46.47 -62.16 -11.42
CA VAL A 4 45.49 -61.11 -11.71
C VAL A 4 46.21 -59.96 -12.39
N LEU A 5 45.64 -59.49 -13.51
CA LEU A 5 46.04 -58.31 -14.27
C LEU A 5 45.09 -57.17 -13.88
N LEU A 6 45.62 -56.07 -13.33
CA LEU A 6 44.87 -54.85 -13.04
C LEU A 6 44.93 -53.96 -14.29
N VAL A 7 43.78 -53.67 -14.91
CA VAL A 7 43.64 -52.72 -16.01
C VAL A 7 43.11 -51.41 -15.43
N LEU A 8 43.94 -50.35 -15.49
CA LEU A 8 43.51 -48.97 -15.33
C LEU A 8 42.87 -48.53 -16.66
N ALA A 9 41.55 -48.35 -16.67
CA ALA A 9 40.84 -47.72 -17.77
C ALA A 9 40.77 -46.22 -17.51
N ALA A 10 41.39 -45.44 -18.41
CA ALA A 10 41.16 -44.01 -18.54
C ALA A 10 39.72 -43.80 -19.02
N ALA A 11 38.86 -43.28 -18.14
CA ALA A 11 37.53 -42.83 -18.49
C ALA A 11 37.63 -41.38 -18.99
N ALA A 12 37.06 -41.15 -20.17
CA ALA A 12 37.03 -39.90 -20.88
C ALA A 12 36.51 -38.73 -20.02
N CYS A 13 37.16 -37.58 -20.12
CA CYS A 13 36.55 -36.30 -19.81
C CYS A 13 35.28 -36.19 -20.67
N GLY A 14 34.12 -36.29 -20.03
CA GLY A 14 32.87 -35.83 -20.61
C GLY A 14 32.94 -34.31 -20.72
N GLU A 15 32.70 -33.80 -21.92
CA GLU A 15 32.50 -32.39 -22.21
C GLU A 15 31.50 -31.80 -21.21
N THR A 16 31.99 -30.93 -20.33
CA THR A 16 31.16 -29.89 -19.74
C THR A 16 30.54 -29.13 -20.91
N ALA A 17 29.21 -29.14 -21.00
CA ALA A 17 28.50 -28.23 -21.89
C ALA A 17 28.96 -26.81 -21.54
N SER A 18 29.82 -26.22 -22.36
CA SER A 18 30.11 -24.80 -22.29
C SER A 18 28.77 -24.10 -22.51
N VAL A 19 28.38 -23.27 -21.55
CA VAL A 19 27.29 -22.32 -21.70
C VAL A 19 27.53 -21.60 -23.03
N ALA A 20 26.73 -21.94 -24.05
CA ALA A 20 26.86 -21.32 -25.34
C ALA A 20 26.60 -19.83 -25.15
N ASP A 21 27.62 -19.09 -25.56
CA ASP A 21 27.87 -17.70 -25.33
C ASP A 21 26.76 -16.81 -25.93
N VAL A 22 26.47 -15.70 -25.28
CA VAL A 22 25.55 -14.65 -25.77
C VAL A 22 26.10 -13.99 -27.04
N THR A 23 27.34 -14.30 -27.43
CA THR A 23 28.11 -13.60 -28.44
C THR A 23 27.69 -13.77 -29.89
N THR A 24 26.61 -14.50 -30.22
CA THR A 24 26.21 -14.67 -31.63
C THR A 24 24.92 -13.97 -32.04
N ASP A 25 24.02 -13.65 -31.12
CA ASP A 25 22.77 -12.94 -31.43
C ASP A 25 22.51 -11.78 -30.45
N PRO A 26 22.82 -10.53 -30.85
CA PRO A 26 22.56 -9.35 -30.02
C PRO A 26 21.07 -9.01 -29.92
N ASN A 27 20.19 -9.72 -30.63
CA ASN A 27 18.74 -9.60 -30.57
C ASN A 27 18.12 -10.79 -29.81
N SER A 28 18.84 -11.36 -28.84
CA SER A 28 18.36 -12.47 -28.01
C SER A 28 18.67 -12.26 -26.52
N HIS A 29 17.76 -12.71 -25.66
CA HIS A 29 18.05 -12.90 -24.23
C HIS A 29 18.96 -14.12 -23.97
N GLY A 30 19.20 -14.95 -24.99
CA GLY A 30 19.89 -16.23 -24.85
C GLY A 30 18.99 -17.33 -24.31
N PRO A 31 19.55 -18.48 -23.88
CA PRO A 31 18.77 -19.57 -23.31
C PRO A 31 18.16 -19.15 -21.96
N LEU A 32 16.84 -19.30 -21.81
CA LEU A 32 16.09 -18.97 -20.60
C LEU A 32 15.34 -20.19 -20.06
N ALA A 33 15.16 -20.25 -18.74
CA ALA A 33 14.31 -21.22 -18.07
C ALA A 33 12.80 -20.89 -18.24
N THR A 34 12.29 -20.90 -19.49
CA THR A 34 10.94 -20.40 -19.82
C THR A 34 9.80 -21.12 -19.12
N THR A 35 10.00 -22.34 -18.62
CA THR A 35 8.97 -23.12 -17.91
C THR A 35 8.65 -22.58 -16.52
N VAL A 36 9.55 -21.81 -15.91
CA VAL A 36 9.35 -21.20 -14.58
C VAL A 36 9.03 -19.70 -14.66
N LEU A 37 8.94 -19.16 -15.87
CA LEU A 37 8.56 -17.78 -16.15
C LEU A 37 7.11 -17.70 -16.64
N GLY A 38 6.45 -16.56 -16.43
CA GLY A 38 5.07 -16.35 -16.82
C GLY A 38 4.57 -14.93 -16.51
N PRO A 39 3.24 -14.69 -16.66
CA PRO A 39 2.62 -13.43 -16.28
C PRO A 39 2.86 -13.08 -14.80
N LEU A 40 2.98 -11.80 -14.48
CA LEU A 40 3.11 -11.30 -13.11
C LEU A 40 1.90 -11.78 -12.27
N GLY A 41 2.16 -12.20 -11.03
CA GLY A 41 1.16 -12.72 -10.10
C GLY A 41 0.69 -14.15 -10.39
N SER A 42 1.10 -14.75 -11.51
CA SER A 42 0.74 -16.14 -11.83
C SER A 42 1.57 -17.15 -11.02
N VAL A 43 0.97 -18.30 -10.76
CA VAL A 43 1.67 -19.48 -10.26
C VAL A 43 2.54 -20.08 -11.36
N ARG A 44 3.75 -20.53 -11.04
CA ARG A 44 4.65 -21.20 -12.01
C ARG A 44 3.94 -22.31 -12.79
N SER A 45 4.24 -22.40 -14.09
CA SER A 45 3.64 -23.42 -14.95
C SER A 45 4.01 -24.85 -14.53
N THR A 46 5.16 -25.04 -13.87
CA THR A 46 5.65 -26.31 -13.34
C THR A 46 5.01 -26.74 -12.02
N ALA A 47 4.19 -25.89 -11.38
CA ALA A 47 3.57 -26.22 -10.10
C ALA A 47 2.64 -27.44 -10.22
N THR A 48 2.81 -28.38 -9.29
CA THR A 48 1.92 -29.56 -9.14
C THR A 48 0.50 -29.13 -8.73
N PRO A 49 -0.52 -29.99 -8.92
CA PRO A 49 -1.88 -29.68 -8.46
C PRO A 49 -1.96 -29.32 -6.97
N THR A 50 -1.19 -30.02 -6.12
CA THR A 50 -1.09 -29.71 -4.69
C THR A 50 -0.49 -28.33 -4.44
N GLN A 51 0.59 -27.98 -5.14
CA GLN A 51 1.23 -26.66 -5.03
C GLN A 51 0.30 -25.53 -5.49
N ARG A 52 -0.51 -25.74 -6.54
CA ARG A 52 -1.51 -24.74 -6.98
C ARG A 52 -2.58 -24.51 -5.93
N ALA A 53 -3.11 -25.58 -5.33
CA ALA A 53 -4.06 -25.45 -4.23
C ALA A 53 -3.43 -24.72 -3.02
N THR A 54 -2.16 -24.99 -2.71
CA THR A 54 -1.41 -24.26 -1.68
C THR A 54 -1.22 -22.78 -2.04
N PHE A 55 -0.90 -22.48 -3.29
CA PHE A 55 -0.76 -21.11 -3.80
C PHE A 55 -2.06 -20.32 -3.65
N GLU A 56 -3.21 -20.91 -4.01
CA GLU A 56 -4.53 -20.28 -3.87
C GLU A 56 -4.88 -19.99 -2.40
N ARG A 57 -4.59 -20.93 -1.48
CA ARG A 57 -4.76 -20.68 -0.04
C ARG A 57 -3.82 -19.58 0.45
N GLY A 58 -2.57 -19.56 0.01
CA GLY A 58 -1.61 -18.53 0.38
C GLY A 58 -2.00 -17.14 -0.14
N GLN A 59 -2.61 -17.05 -1.34
CA GLN A 59 -3.22 -15.82 -1.83
C GLN A 59 -4.34 -15.34 -0.92
N ALA A 60 -5.21 -16.25 -0.46
CA ALA A 60 -6.28 -15.91 0.48
C ALA A 60 -5.72 -15.41 1.83
N VAL A 61 -4.63 -16.01 2.33
CA VAL A 61 -3.93 -15.52 3.53
C VAL A 61 -3.33 -14.13 3.31
N ALA A 62 -2.70 -13.87 2.15
CA ALA A 62 -2.12 -12.56 1.83
C ALA A 62 -3.17 -11.44 1.74
N MET A 63 -4.41 -11.78 1.38
CA MET A 63 -5.55 -10.86 1.29
C MET A 63 -6.39 -10.81 2.59
N ARG A 64 -6.04 -11.59 3.61
CA ARG A 64 -6.77 -11.58 4.88
C ARG A 64 -6.45 -10.32 5.66
N ARG A 65 -7.50 -9.54 5.96
CA ARG A 65 -7.43 -8.37 6.83
C ARG A 65 -7.41 -8.79 8.30
N PHE A 66 -6.53 -8.15 9.05
CA PHE A 66 -6.49 -8.23 10.49
C PHE A 66 -7.19 -7.00 11.08
N ASP A 67 -7.96 -7.22 12.12
CA ASP A 67 -8.53 -6.23 13.04
C ASP A 67 -8.05 -6.51 14.48
N ARG A 68 -8.56 -5.73 15.45
CA ARG A 68 -8.16 -5.80 16.86
C ARG A 68 -8.43 -7.17 17.47
N THR A 69 -9.52 -7.82 17.08
CA THR A 69 -9.91 -9.13 17.62
C THR A 69 -9.10 -10.26 17.03
N SER A 70 -8.50 -10.03 15.87
CA SER A 70 -7.66 -11.00 15.15
C SER A 70 -6.15 -10.76 15.30
N GLY A 71 -5.70 -9.80 16.11
CA GLY A 71 -4.26 -9.56 16.35
C GLY A 71 -3.60 -8.40 15.61
N LEU A 72 -4.37 -7.51 15.00
CA LEU A 72 -3.78 -6.28 14.47
C LEU A 72 -3.36 -5.38 15.64
N GLY A 73 -2.25 -4.67 15.51
CA GLY A 73 -1.93 -3.59 16.45
C GLY A 73 -1.42 -4.08 17.82
N PRO A 74 -1.35 -3.20 18.84
CA PRO A 74 -2.03 -1.91 18.99
C PRO A 74 -1.46 -0.76 18.14
N THR A 75 -0.32 -0.95 17.48
CA THR A 75 0.26 -0.03 16.49
C THR A 75 0.57 -0.79 15.20
N PHE A 76 0.35 -0.18 14.04
CA PHE A 76 0.50 -0.84 12.73
C PHE A 76 0.75 0.16 11.60
N ASN A 77 1.09 -0.35 10.41
CA ASN A 77 1.26 0.39 9.16
C ASN A 77 0.28 -0.04 8.07
N ILE A 78 -0.13 -1.31 8.11
CA ILE A 78 -1.05 -1.94 7.17
C ILE A 78 -1.93 -2.95 7.91
N THR A 79 -3.07 -3.29 7.32
CA THR A 79 -4.01 -4.27 7.88
C THR A 79 -3.95 -5.64 7.20
N PHE A 80 -3.24 -5.79 6.08
CA PHE A 80 -3.02 -7.04 5.35
C PHE A 80 -1.84 -6.94 4.38
N CYS A 81 -1.25 -8.07 3.97
CA CYS A 81 -0.07 -8.10 3.09
C CYS A 81 -0.33 -7.48 1.71
N GLY A 82 -1.50 -7.77 1.12
CA GLY A 82 -1.91 -7.27 -0.18
C GLY A 82 -1.87 -5.74 -0.29
N ALA A 83 -2.07 -5.01 0.80
CA ALA A 83 -2.06 -3.55 0.82
C ALA A 83 -0.74 -2.93 0.34
N CYS A 84 0.40 -3.58 0.61
CA CYS A 84 1.72 -3.13 0.15
C CYS A 84 2.23 -3.90 -1.09
N HIS A 85 1.56 -4.98 -1.48
CA HIS A 85 1.99 -5.88 -2.57
C HIS A 85 0.90 -6.04 -3.62
N GLU A 86 0.30 -4.92 -4.03
CA GLU A 86 -0.92 -4.84 -4.85
C GLU A 86 -0.66 -4.56 -6.33
N LYS A 87 0.49 -3.95 -6.69
CA LYS A 87 0.73 -3.40 -8.02
C LYS A 87 1.82 -4.15 -8.79
N PRO A 88 1.57 -4.64 -10.02
CA PRO A 88 0.33 -4.51 -10.80
C PRO A 88 -0.73 -5.58 -10.44
N THR A 89 -0.36 -6.52 -9.58
CA THR A 89 -1.22 -7.58 -9.05
C THR A 89 -0.63 -8.07 -7.74
N LEU A 90 -1.34 -8.95 -7.03
CA LEU A 90 -0.90 -9.50 -5.76
C LEU A 90 0.49 -10.14 -5.85
N GLY A 91 1.39 -9.74 -4.96
CA GLY A 91 2.81 -10.10 -4.97
C GLY A 91 3.71 -9.06 -5.66
N GLY A 92 3.14 -7.94 -6.12
CA GLY A 92 3.88 -6.83 -6.69
C GLY A 92 4.44 -5.85 -5.66
N GLY A 93 4.74 -4.62 -6.10
CA GLY A 93 5.08 -3.48 -5.24
C GLY A 93 3.83 -2.67 -4.89
N ALA A 94 4.00 -1.39 -4.61
CA ALA A 94 2.91 -0.45 -4.37
C ALA A 94 3.29 1.00 -4.72
N GLY A 95 2.27 1.85 -4.84
CA GLY A 95 2.44 3.30 -4.98
C GLY A 95 3.14 3.95 -3.77
N LEU A 96 3.45 5.24 -3.90
CA LEU A 96 4.09 6.07 -2.89
C LEU A 96 3.33 6.06 -1.56
N TYR A 97 2.00 5.99 -1.59
CA TYR A 97 1.17 6.04 -0.37
C TYR A 97 1.42 4.86 0.61
N ARG A 98 2.05 3.78 0.12
CA ARG A 98 2.47 2.61 0.90
C ARG A 98 3.94 2.63 1.32
N ASN A 99 4.65 3.71 1.00
CA ASN A 99 5.95 3.95 1.58
C ASN A 99 5.88 3.95 3.11
N PHE A 100 6.98 3.53 3.72
CA PHE A 100 7.11 3.44 5.18
C PHE A 100 8.48 3.91 5.62
N PHE A 101 8.62 4.19 6.91
CA PHE A 101 9.85 4.71 7.47
C PHE A 101 10.62 3.67 8.27
N LEU A 102 11.93 3.69 8.14
CA LEU A 102 12.88 3.04 9.03
C LEU A 102 13.62 4.12 9.84
N GLY A 103 13.76 3.92 11.14
CA GLY A 103 14.47 4.82 12.04
C GLY A 103 15.57 4.11 12.83
N GLY A 104 16.53 4.88 13.31
CA GLY A 104 17.52 4.43 14.28
C GLY A 104 18.46 5.54 14.73
N THR A 105 19.42 5.16 15.56
CA THR A 105 20.44 6.04 16.12
C THR A 105 21.82 5.60 15.62
N ALA A 106 22.44 6.43 14.78
CA ALA A 106 23.85 6.35 14.48
C ALA A 106 24.68 6.97 15.62
N LEU A 107 25.65 6.23 16.14
CA LEU A 107 26.56 6.67 17.20
C LEU A 107 27.84 7.29 16.59
N PRO A 108 28.58 8.12 17.36
CA PRO A 108 29.82 8.75 16.87
C PRO A 108 30.92 7.77 16.45
N ASP A 109 30.89 6.52 16.92
CA ASP A 109 31.84 5.46 16.54
C ASP A 109 31.45 4.73 15.24
N GLY A 110 30.35 5.16 14.59
CA GLY A 110 29.82 4.58 13.35
C GLY A 110 28.92 3.37 13.56
N SER A 111 28.72 2.92 14.81
CA SER A 111 27.72 1.89 15.09
C SER A 111 26.29 2.43 14.95
N PHE A 112 25.34 1.54 14.68
CA PHE A 112 23.95 1.89 14.43
C PHE A 112 23.04 1.04 15.31
N ILE A 113 22.14 1.70 16.03
CA ILE A 113 21.11 1.09 16.86
C ILE A 113 19.77 1.28 16.13
N PRO A 114 19.11 0.21 15.65
CA PRO A 114 17.79 0.35 15.04
C PRO A 114 16.78 0.85 16.08
N LEU A 115 15.78 1.60 15.62
CA LEU A 115 14.63 1.97 16.45
C LEU A 115 13.92 0.69 16.93
N GLU A 116 13.51 0.69 18.20
CA GLU A 116 12.54 -0.29 18.71
C GLU A 116 11.12 0.18 18.40
N SER A 117 10.35 -0.67 17.74
CA SER A 117 8.94 -0.41 17.41
C SER A 117 8.08 -1.40 18.18
N GLY A 118 7.12 -0.92 18.98
CA GLY A 118 6.28 -1.79 19.82
C GLY A 118 7.08 -2.60 20.85
N GLY A 119 8.21 -2.08 21.34
CA GLY A 119 9.07 -2.75 22.32
C GLY A 119 10.01 -3.83 21.75
N ARG A 120 10.24 -3.86 20.43
CA ARG A 120 11.15 -4.82 19.78
C ARG A 120 11.97 -4.24 18.64
N ALA A 121 13.12 -4.85 18.40
CA ALA A 121 14.05 -4.48 17.33
C ALA A 121 13.37 -4.62 15.96
N GLY A 122 13.39 -3.56 15.15
CA GLY A 122 12.80 -3.63 13.82
C GLY A 122 12.94 -2.38 12.95
N GLY A 123 13.29 -1.23 13.54
CA GLY A 123 13.50 0.03 12.81
C GLY A 123 12.24 0.63 12.19
N VAL A 124 11.20 -0.16 11.89
CA VAL A 124 9.96 0.28 11.22
C VAL A 124 9.16 1.20 12.13
N VAL A 125 8.93 2.42 11.66
CA VAL A 125 8.02 3.36 12.31
C VAL A 125 6.58 2.97 11.96
N ARG A 126 5.75 2.70 12.97
CA ARG A 126 4.33 2.38 12.81
C ARG A 126 3.50 3.65 12.88
N MET A 127 2.71 3.94 11.83
CA MET A 127 2.08 5.24 11.62
C MET A 127 0.62 5.31 12.10
N TYR A 128 0.07 4.17 12.53
CA TYR A 128 -1.30 4.02 13.02
C TYR A 128 -1.32 3.29 14.35
N HIS A 129 -2.36 3.53 15.15
CA HIS A 129 -2.60 2.83 16.40
C HIS A 129 -4.09 2.76 16.72
N TYR A 130 -4.47 1.93 17.69
CA TYR A 130 -5.79 1.99 18.31
C TYR A 130 -5.82 3.01 19.45
N GLY A 131 -6.95 3.70 19.61
CA GLY A 131 -7.21 4.57 20.74
C GLY A 131 -7.37 6.05 20.37
N ASP A 132 -8.11 6.74 21.22
CA ASP A 132 -8.55 8.11 21.03
C ASP A 132 -7.55 9.14 21.54
N GLY A 133 -7.41 10.25 20.82
CA GLY A 133 -6.73 11.46 21.32
C GLY A 133 -5.20 11.40 21.34
N ALA A 134 -4.59 10.32 20.85
CA ALA A 134 -3.14 10.23 20.70
C ALA A 134 -2.68 10.59 19.28
N ALA A 135 -1.52 11.23 19.18
CA ALA A 135 -0.86 11.51 17.91
C ALA A 135 -0.41 10.21 17.23
N ARG A 136 -0.15 10.27 15.91
CA ARG A 136 0.59 9.21 15.20
C ARG A 136 1.84 8.88 16.03
N PRO A 137 2.21 7.60 16.21
CA PRO A 137 3.33 7.24 17.06
C PRO A 137 4.58 8.03 16.64
N MET A 138 5.06 8.90 17.53
CA MET A 138 6.13 9.82 17.21
C MET A 138 7.44 9.05 17.01
N VAL A 139 8.24 9.48 16.03
CA VAL A 139 9.64 9.08 15.94
C VAL A 139 10.32 9.50 17.25
N PRO A 140 10.90 8.57 18.05
CA PRO A 140 11.46 8.94 19.35
C PRO A 140 12.60 9.94 19.24
N ALA A 141 12.74 10.81 20.25
CA ALA A 141 13.74 11.89 20.27
C ALA A 141 15.22 11.43 20.14
N GLY A 142 15.51 10.14 20.33
CA GLY A 142 16.84 9.55 20.15
C GLY A 142 17.15 9.12 18.71
N VAL A 143 16.17 9.08 17.81
CA VAL A 143 16.37 8.73 16.39
C VAL A 143 17.03 9.90 15.68
N ASN A 144 18.19 9.66 15.08
CA ASN A 144 18.94 10.65 14.29
C ASN A 144 19.18 10.21 12.84
N VAL A 145 18.68 9.03 12.45
CA VAL A 145 18.63 8.53 11.09
C VAL A 145 17.21 8.09 10.79
N LEU A 146 16.64 8.58 9.69
CA LEU A 146 15.32 8.23 9.21
C LEU A 146 15.38 8.02 7.70
N ALA A 147 14.80 6.93 7.22
CA ALA A 147 14.78 6.55 5.81
C ALA A 147 13.37 6.18 5.37
N GLN A 148 12.99 6.60 4.17
CA GLN A 148 11.79 6.14 3.50
C GLN A 148 12.10 4.89 2.65
N ARG A 149 11.17 3.94 2.57
CA ARG A 149 11.28 2.73 1.74
C ARG A 149 9.98 2.46 0.99
N ASN A 150 10.09 1.98 -0.25
CA ASN A 150 8.98 1.47 -1.04
C ASN A 150 8.91 -0.07 -0.96
N PRO A 151 7.71 -0.68 -0.92
CA PRO A 151 7.56 -2.14 -0.94
C PRO A 151 8.12 -2.81 -2.20
N ILE A 152 8.93 -3.86 -2.02
CA ILE A 152 9.53 -4.58 -3.14
C ILE A 152 8.60 -5.67 -3.71
N PRO A 153 8.62 -5.94 -5.03
CA PRO A 153 7.86 -7.05 -5.62
C PRO A 153 8.45 -8.42 -5.27
N PHE A 154 7.57 -9.41 -5.14
CA PHE A 154 7.87 -10.82 -4.83
C PHE A 154 7.88 -11.74 -6.07
N PHE A 155 7.71 -11.19 -7.28
CA PHE A 155 7.72 -12.01 -8.50
C PHE A 155 9.03 -12.80 -8.63
N GLY A 156 8.91 -14.12 -8.76
CA GLY A 156 10.05 -15.02 -8.89
C GLY A 156 10.97 -15.16 -7.67
N VAL A 157 10.60 -14.69 -6.46
CA VAL A 157 11.51 -14.77 -5.29
C VAL A 157 11.89 -16.19 -4.91
N GLY A 158 11.02 -17.18 -5.16
CA GLY A 158 11.40 -18.58 -4.97
C GLY A 158 12.48 -19.06 -5.96
N LEU A 159 12.62 -18.43 -7.13
CA LEU A 159 13.68 -18.75 -8.10
C LEU A 159 15.00 -18.21 -7.59
N ILE A 160 14.97 -17.00 -7.00
CA ILE A 160 16.11 -16.41 -6.29
C ILE A 160 16.49 -17.26 -5.07
N ALA A 161 15.52 -17.78 -4.32
CA ALA A 161 15.76 -18.69 -3.19
C ALA A 161 16.49 -19.97 -3.60
N ALA A 162 16.19 -20.48 -4.80
CA ALA A 162 16.77 -21.70 -5.34
C ALA A 162 18.17 -21.49 -5.97
N LEU A 163 18.63 -20.24 -6.12
CA LEU A 163 19.96 -19.96 -6.66
C LEU A 163 21.03 -20.53 -5.71
N PRO A 164 22.02 -21.25 -6.25
CA PRO A 164 23.12 -21.72 -5.43
C PRO A 164 24.02 -20.52 -5.04
N GLU A 165 24.65 -20.55 -3.86
CA GLU A 165 25.45 -19.42 -3.35
C GLU A 165 26.60 -19.05 -4.31
N GLU A 166 27.20 -20.05 -4.95
CA GLU A 166 28.26 -19.87 -5.93
C GLU A 166 27.84 -19.03 -7.14
N ALA A 167 26.55 -19.03 -7.52
CA ALA A 167 26.09 -18.21 -8.63
C ALA A 167 26.13 -16.71 -8.29
N ILE A 168 25.90 -16.35 -7.02
CA ILE A 168 25.98 -14.97 -6.54
C ILE A 168 27.44 -14.58 -6.26
N LEU A 169 28.17 -15.46 -5.57
CA LEU A 169 29.56 -15.21 -5.20
C LEU A 169 30.52 -15.13 -6.40
N ALA A 170 30.16 -15.72 -7.54
CA ALA A 170 30.97 -15.66 -8.76
C ALA A 170 31.14 -14.23 -9.32
N GLY A 171 30.20 -13.33 -9.04
CA GLY A 171 30.29 -11.92 -9.45
C GLY A 171 30.91 -10.99 -8.41
N ALA A 172 31.28 -11.50 -7.22
CA ALA A 172 31.78 -10.65 -6.15
C ALA A 172 33.22 -10.21 -6.39
N ASP A 173 33.44 -8.89 -6.41
CA ASP A 173 34.74 -8.25 -6.49
C ASP A 173 34.86 -7.11 -5.46
N PRO A 174 34.90 -7.43 -4.14
CA PRO A 174 34.91 -6.40 -3.10
C PRO A 174 36.18 -5.52 -3.08
N ASP A 175 37.23 -5.89 -3.82
CA ASP A 175 38.52 -5.21 -3.84
C ASP A 175 38.80 -4.52 -5.19
N ASP A 176 37.82 -4.48 -6.12
CA ASP A 176 37.94 -3.90 -7.47
C ASP A 176 39.23 -4.36 -8.17
N LEU A 177 39.39 -5.68 -8.28
CA LEU A 177 40.62 -6.30 -8.77
C LEU A 177 40.80 -6.12 -10.29
N ASP A 178 39.71 -5.95 -11.03
CA ASP A 178 39.76 -5.65 -12.46
C ASP A 178 39.84 -4.15 -12.79
N GLY A 179 39.59 -3.27 -11.81
CA GLY A 179 39.77 -1.83 -11.91
C GLY A 179 38.69 -1.16 -12.75
N ASP A 180 37.51 -1.76 -12.85
CA ASP A 180 36.34 -1.18 -13.52
C ASP A 180 35.60 -0.15 -12.63
N GLY A 181 35.97 -0.07 -11.34
CA GLY A 181 35.41 0.86 -10.37
C GLY A 181 34.15 0.33 -9.67
N ILE A 182 33.78 -0.93 -9.90
CA ILE A 182 32.65 -1.61 -9.28
C ILE A 182 33.19 -2.56 -8.21
N SER A 183 32.59 -2.54 -7.01
CA SER A 183 33.10 -3.27 -5.84
C SER A 183 32.04 -4.18 -5.23
N GLY A 184 31.30 -4.88 -6.10
CA GLY A 184 30.16 -5.69 -5.73
C GLY A 184 30.49 -6.73 -4.65
N ARG A 185 29.73 -6.73 -3.54
CA ARG A 185 29.99 -7.65 -2.42
C ARG A 185 28.73 -8.26 -1.81
N PRO A 186 28.78 -9.50 -1.30
CA PRO A 186 27.63 -10.13 -0.67
C PRO A 186 27.33 -9.53 0.71
N ASN A 187 26.05 -9.51 1.08
CA ASN A 187 25.64 -9.44 2.48
C ASN A 187 25.51 -10.86 3.06
N PHE A 188 25.50 -10.97 4.40
CA PHE A 188 25.41 -12.25 5.08
C PHE A 188 24.38 -12.23 6.20
N ASP A 189 23.64 -13.32 6.34
CA ASP A 189 22.75 -13.60 7.47
C ASP A 189 23.11 -15.01 8.02
N ARG A 190 23.51 -15.07 9.29
CA ARG A 190 24.01 -16.29 9.98
C ARG A 190 25.10 -17.06 9.22
N GLY A 191 25.91 -16.33 8.44
CA GLY A 191 27.01 -16.89 7.66
C GLY A 191 26.62 -17.47 6.32
N PHE A 192 25.37 -17.32 5.88
CA PHE A 192 24.88 -17.64 4.54
C PHE A 192 24.73 -16.36 3.72
N VAL A 193 24.79 -16.49 2.38
CA VAL A 193 24.67 -15.34 1.47
C VAL A 193 23.24 -14.79 1.50
N GLY A 194 23.11 -13.53 1.88
CA GLY A 194 21.85 -12.80 1.90
C GLY A 194 21.29 -12.58 0.50
N ARG A 195 19.95 -12.67 0.35
CA ARG A 195 19.28 -12.59 -0.96
C ARG A 195 18.06 -11.69 -0.98
N PHE A 196 17.38 -11.53 0.17
CA PHE A 196 16.08 -10.84 0.25
C PHE A 196 16.17 -9.52 0.98
N GLY A 197 15.25 -8.62 0.60
CA GLY A 197 15.26 -7.23 1.02
C GLY A 197 16.14 -6.34 0.14
N VAL A 198 16.04 -5.05 0.39
CA VAL A 198 16.73 -3.97 -0.36
C VAL A 198 18.23 -3.92 -0.09
N LYS A 199 18.71 -4.48 1.03
CA LYS A 199 20.14 -4.61 1.35
C LYS A 199 20.55 -6.08 1.51
N ALA A 200 19.82 -7.02 0.89
CA ALA A 200 20.09 -8.45 0.98
C ALA A 200 20.22 -8.97 2.44
N GLN A 201 19.47 -8.39 3.38
CA GLN A 201 19.70 -8.58 4.82
C GLN A 201 19.23 -9.93 5.37
N THR A 202 18.58 -10.78 4.57
CA THR A 202 18.15 -12.13 5.00
C THR A 202 18.29 -13.18 3.90
N VAL A 203 18.47 -14.42 4.33
CA VAL A 203 18.68 -15.60 3.46
C VAL A 203 17.39 -16.38 3.16
N SER A 204 16.30 -16.13 3.89
CA SER A 204 15.08 -16.94 3.82
C SER A 204 13.82 -16.11 3.52
N ILE A 205 12.94 -16.65 2.68
CA ILE A 205 11.63 -16.05 2.40
C ILE A 205 10.74 -16.07 3.65
N GLU A 206 10.80 -17.15 4.46
CA GLU A 206 10.08 -17.22 5.73
C GLU A 206 10.48 -16.07 6.66
N GLY A 207 11.78 -15.84 6.90
CA GLY A 207 12.25 -14.73 7.72
C GLY A 207 11.89 -13.36 7.15
N PHE A 208 11.87 -13.22 5.83
CA PHE A 208 11.46 -12.00 5.14
C PHE A 208 9.95 -11.73 5.20
N ILE A 209 9.11 -12.76 5.37
CA ILE A 209 7.66 -12.61 5.56
C ILE A 209 7.30 -12.40 7.03
N ARG A 210 7.93 -13.17 7.94
CA ARG A 210 7.68 -13.07 9.38
C ARG A 210 8.09 -11.70 9.96
N GLY A 211 9.14 -11.08 9.43
CA GLY A 211 9.58 -9.75 9.85
C GLY A 211 8.48 -8.69 9.68
N PRO A 212 7.95 -8.47 8.46
CA PRO A 212 6.87 -7.53 8.23
C PRO A 212 5.53 -7.88 8.90
N LEU A 213 5.19 -9.16 9.09
CA LEU A 213 4.01 -9.56 9.88
C LEU A 213 4.05 -8.90 11.27
N MET A 214 5.17 -9.05 11.97
CA MET A 214 5.36 -8.40 13.27
C MET A 214 5.54 -6.88 13.12
N ASN A 215 6.48 -6.43 12.29
CA ASN A 215 6.93 -5.04 12.31
C ASN A 215 5.92 -4.05 11.70
N HIS A 216 5.08 -4.50 10.75
CA HIS A 216 4.06 -3.66 10.11
C HIS A 216 2.64 -3.93 10.59
N LEU A 217 2.26 -5.17 10.90
CA LEU A 217 0.89 -5.48 11.34
C LEU A 217 0.79 -5.62 12.87
N GLY A 218 1.85 -6.08 13.53
CA GLY A 218 1.80 -6.51 14.93
C GLY A 218 1.58 -8.02 15.07
N VAL A 219 1.12 -8.69 14.00
CA VAL A 219 0.75 -10.11 13.98
C VAL A 219 1.95 -11.03 14.22
N THR A 220 1.82 -11.89 15.21
CA THR A 220 2.80 -12.91 15.58
C THR A 220 2.62 -14.21 14.79
N SER A 221 3.72 -14.95 14.65
CA SER A 221 3.75 -16.24 13.96
C SER A 221 4.88 -17.13 14.49
N ASN A 222 4.58 -18.42 14.67
CA ASN A 222 5.60 -19.42 14.98
C ASN A 222 6.41 -19.78 13.73
N PRO A 223 7.74 -20.01 13.84
CA PRO A 223 8.54 -20.53 12.74
C PRO A 223 7.98 -21.86 12.22
N LEU A 224 8.14 -22.12 10.93
CA LEU A 224 7.81 -23.42 10.35
C LEU A 224 8.74 -24.50 10.93
N ASP A 225 8.15 -25.65 11.26
CA ASP A 225 8.92 -26.79 11.75
C ASP A 225 9.76 -27.43 10.62
N GLN A 226 10.63 -28.39 10.98
CA GLN A 226 11.51 -29.03 10.00
C GLN A 226 10.76 -29.86 8.95
N GLN A 227 9.60 -30.43 9.31
CA GLN A 227 8.78 -31.17 8.35
C GLN A 227 8.17 -30.22 7.34
N GLN A 228 7.56 -29.12 7.82
CA GLN A 228 6.97 -28.09 6.98
C GLN A 228 8.02 -27.46 6.06
N LYS A 229 9.22 -27.16 6.58
CA LYS A 229 10.34 -26.64 5.77
C LYS A 229 10.78 -27.58 4.65
N ALA A 230 10.75 -28.89 4.90
CA ALA A 230 11.06 -29.90 3.90
C ALA A 230 9.93 -30.08 2.85
N GLU A 231 8.70 -29.69 3.19
CA GLU A 231 7.54 -29.74 2.31
C GLU A 231 7.34 -28.46 1.48
N LEU A 232 8.13 -27.40 1.74
CA LEU A 232 8.05 -26.16 0.98
C LEU A 232 8.39 -26.37 -0.51
N PRO A 233 7.83 -25.56 -1.43
CA PRO A 233 8.07 -25.69 -2.87
C PRO A 233 9.52 -25.54 -3.31
N VAL A 234 10.34 -24.85 -2.52
CA VAL A 234 11.78 -24.68 -2.72
C VAL A 234 12.47 -25.15 -1.45
N ASP A 235 13.55 -25.94 -1.60
CA ASP A 235 14.31 -26.45 -0.47
C ASP A 235 14.87 -25.29 0.37
N SER A 236 14.38 -25.20 1.60
CA SER A 236 14.75 -24.17 2.58
C SER A 236 15.54 -24.75 3.76
N SER A 237 15.92 -26.04 3.69
CA SER A 237 16.49 -26.78 4.81
C SER A 237 17.94 -26.39 5.18
N ASN A 238 18.52 -25.37 4.53
CA ASN A 238 19.91 -24.93 4.71
C ASN A 238 20.94 -26.09 4.63
N ALA A 239 20.61 -27.17 3.92
CA ALA A 239 21.39 -28.40 3.86
C ALA A 239 22.46 -28.39 2.75
N GLY A 240 22.48 -27.38 1.88
CA GLY A 240 23.43 -27.21 0.78
C GLY A 240 24.68 -26.41 1.17
N VAL A 241 25.85 -27.00 0.87
CA VAL A 241 27.23 -26.46 0.88
C VAL A 241 27.57 -25.38 1.92
N ALA A 242 28.37 -25.80 2.90
CA ALA A 242 28.97 -24.99 3.94
C ALA A 242 30.02 -24.01 3.40
N THR A 243 29.61 -22.84 2.93
CA THR A 243 30.41 -21.60 3.07
C THR A 243 30.07 -20.95 4.40
N ARG A 244 30.20 -21.70 5.51
CA ARG A 244 30.27 -21.07 6.83
C ARG A 244 31.52 -20.19 6.82
N SER A 245 31.38 -18.89 6.55
CA SER A 245 32.43 -17.94 6.89
C SER A 245 32.49 -17.86 8.42
N ALA A 246 33.17 -18.84 9.03
CA ALA A 246 33.47 -18.86 10.46
C ALA A 246 34.28 -17.62 10.89
N ALA A 247 34.86 -16.89 9.92
CA ALA A 247 35.57 -15.64 10.14
C ALA A 247 34.65 -14.43 10.36
N LEU A 248 33.40 -14.45 9.87
CA LEU A 248 32.47 -13.31 9.95
C LEU A 248 31.48 -13.41 11.12
N SER A 249 31.21 -14.60 11.64
CA SER A 249 30.28 -14.79 12.76
C SER A 249 30.78 -14.24 14.11
N SER A 250 32.02 -13.73 14.20
CA SER A 250 32.61 -13.28 15.47
C SER A 250 32.98 -11.78 15.51
N ARG A 251 32.92 -11.05 14.40
CA ARG A 251 33.25 -9.60 14.37
C ARG A 251 32.08 -8.69 14.00
N TYR A 252 31.04 -9.24 13.37
CA TYR A 252 29.86 -8.50 12.90
C TYR A 252 28.54 -9.03 13.49
N ALA A 253 28.61 -9.86 14.53
CA ALA A 253 27.49 -10.59 15.13
C ALA A 253 26.49 -9.71 15.92
N THR A 254 26.47 -8.40 15.72
CA THR A 254 25.65 -7.46 16.52
C THR A 254 24.74 -6.56 15.68
N GLN A 255 24.48 -6.89 14.41
CA GLN A 255 23.52 -6.13 13.60
C GLN A 255 22.50 -7.07 12.94
N GLU A 256 21.52 -7.46 13.75
CA GLU A 256 20.32 -8.19 13.31
C GLU A 256 19.49 -7.28 12.38
N GLY A 257 19.09 -7.83 11.23
CA GLY A 257 18.46 -7.07 10.16
C GLY A 257 17.05 -6.60 10.53
N ALA A 258 16.89 -5.30 10.77
CA ALA A 258 15.66 -4.65 11.24
C ALA A 258 14.34 -5.04 10.50
N GLN A 259 14.40 -5.49 9.24
CA GLN A 259 13.20 -5.84 8.46
C GLN A 259 12.92 -7.35 8.32
N ALA A 260 13.74 -8.22 8.89
CA ALA A 260 13.56 -9.66 8.86
C ALA A 260 13.43 -10.21 10.29
N ALA A 261 12.70 -11.29 10.49
CA ALA A 261 12.62 -11.92 11.81
C ALA A 261 13.86 -12.78 12.10
N ALA A 262 14.35 -12.76 13.34
CA ALA A 262 15.20 -13.83 13.83
C ALA A 262 14.38 -15.16 13.97
N PRO A 263 15.00 -16.34 13.87
CA PRO A 263 14.37 -17.64 14.08
C PRO A 263 13.68 -17.78 15.45
N ASP A 264 14.10 -16.98 16.43
CA ASP A 264 13.70 -17.00 17.84
C ASP A 264 13.02 -15.72 18.32
N GLU A 265 12.61 -14.83 17.40
CA GLU A 265 11.88 -13.60 17.70
C GLU A 265 10.56 -13.50 16.91
N PRO A 266 9.57 -12.81 17.47
CA PRO A 266 8.84 -13.21 18.66
C PRO A 266 7.56 -13.98 18.30
N VAL A 267 7.12 -14.83 19.23
CA VAL A 267 5.92 -15.68 19.10
C VAL A 267 4.79 -15.24 20.03
N LEU A 268 4.96 -14.08 20.67
CA LEU A 268 4.05 -13.49 21.64
C LEU A 268 4.02 -11.98 21.43
N ASP A 269 2.92 -11.28 21.60
CA ASP A 269 2.92 -9.81 21.74
C ASP A 269 2.21 -9.34 23.02
N LEU A 270 1.73 -8.10 23.05
CA LEU A 270 1.08 -7.49 24.21
C LEU A 270 -0.28 -6.90 23.81
N ASP A 271 -1.11 -7.72 23.16
CA ASP A 271 -2.53 -7.42 22.94
C ASP A 271 -3.46 -8.44 23.63
N ASP A 272 -4.76 -8.34 23.37
CA ASP A 272 -5.79 -9.22 23.95
C ASP A 272 -6.04 -10.48 23.08
N ALA A 273 -5.45 -10.57 21.89
CA ALA A 273 -5.61 -11.66 20.96
C ALA A 273 -4.73 -12.88 21.36
N PRO A 274 -5.17 -14.12 21.12
CA PRO A 274 -4.36 -15.29 21.45
C PRO A 274 -3.21 -15.52 20.47
N ASP A 275 -1.99 -15.56 21.00
CA ASP A 275 -0.80 -15.86 20.19
C ASP A 275 -0.65 -17.38 19.82
N PRO A 276 -0.06 -17.69 18.65
CA PRO A 276 0.18 -16.76 17.56
C PRO A 276 -1.11 -16.45 16.81
N GLU A 277 -1.29 -15.21 16.36
CA GLU A 277 -2.51 -14.84 15.63
C GLU A 277 -2.48 -15.36 14.18
N LEU A 278 -1.29 -15.57 13.62
CA LEU A 278 -1.13 -16.33 12.38
C LEU A 278 -0.79 -17.81 12.66
N ALA A 279 -1.75 -18.68 12.34
CA ALA A 279 -1.58 -20.12 12.45
C ALA A 279 -0.47 -20.66 11.52
N SER A 280 0.26 -21.68 11.97
CA SER A 280 1.37 -22.27 11.21
C SER A 280 1.01 -22.79 9.80
N PRO A 281 -0.17 -23.42 9.56
CA PRO A 281 -0.60 -23.75 8.20
C PRO A 281 -0.79 -22.52 7.29
N ASP A 282 -1.29 -21.40 7.83
CA ASP A 282 -1.47 -20.16 7.07
C ASP A 282 -0.10 -19.55 6.71
N LEU A 283 0.87 -19.59 7.64
CA LEU A 283 2.25 -19.19 7.36
C LEU A 283 2.88 -20.07 6.26
N PHE A 284 2.67 -21.39 6.32
CA PHE A 284 3.16 -22.31 5.29
C PHE A 284 2.59 -21.99 3.92
N ASP A 285 1.27 -21.75 3.83
CA ASP A 285 0.58 -21.39 2.60
C ASP A 285 1.06 -20.03 2.08
N LEU A 286 1.26 -19.03 2.95
CA LEU A 286 1.77 -17.70 2.60
C LEU A 286 3.21 -17.73 2.07
N VAL A 287 4.11 -18.46 2.74
CA VAL A 287 5.50 -18.66 2.28
C VAL A 287 5.52 -19.42 0.96
N SER A 288 4.67 -20.45 0.83
CA SER A 288 4.55 -21.22 -0.41
C SER A 288 4.02 -20.37 -1.57
N PHE A 289 3.05 -19.48 -1.33
CA PHE A 289 2.56 -18.52 -2.31
C PHE A 289 3.73 -17.68 -2.87
N ALA A 290 4.52 -17.06 -2.00
CA ALA A 290 5.69 -16.28 -2.40
C ALA A 290 6.72 -17.13 -3.18
N MET A 291 6.98 -18.36 -2.74
CA MET A 291 7.90 -19.27 -3.44
C MET A 291 7.40 -19.70 -4.82
N LEU A 292 6.08 -19.82 -5.00
CA LEU A 292 5.46 -20.33 -6.23
C LEU A 292 5.09 -19.25 -7.24
N LEU A 293 5.23 -17.97 -6.91
CA LEU A 293 5.13 -16.88 -7.88
C LEU A 293 6.11 -17.11 -9.03
N ALA A 294 5.61 -16.99 -10.27
CA ALA A 294 6.42 -17.06 -11.47
C ALA A 294 7.36 -15.85 -11.57
N GLY A 295 8.53 -16.07 -12.20
CA GLY A 295 9.35 -14.95 -12.67
C GLY A 295 8.72 -14.31 -13.91
N PRO A 296 8.87 -13.00 -14.15
CA PRO A 296 8.40 -12.35 -15.37
C PRO A 296 9.05 -12.97 -16.61
N LEU A 297 8.25 -13.30 -17.63
CA LEU A 297 8.76 -13.73 -18.93
C LEU A 297 9.10 -12.48 -19.77
N PRO A 298 10.36 -12.29 -20.22
CA PRO A 298 10.70 -11.19 -21.09
C PRO A 298 10.13 -11.38 -22.50
N GLU A 299 9.87 -10.27 -23.17
CA GLU A 299 9.48 -10.24 -24.58
C GLU A 299 10.64 -10.69 -25.49
N ALA A 300 10.34 -11.08 -26.72
CA ALA A 300 11.40 -11.29 -27.70
C ALA A 300 11.99 -9.93 -28.12
N LEU A 301 13.32 -9.82 -28.18
CA LEU A 301 13.96 -8.61 -28.67
C LEU A 301 13.74 -8.45 -30.17
N ASP A 302 13.28 -7.27 -30.55
CA ASP A 302 13.24 -6.77 -31.92
C ASP A 302 14.47 -5.91 -32.24
N ASP A 303 14.49 -5.26 -33.40
CA ASP A 303 15.61 -4.41 -33.81
C ASP A 303 15.86 -3.22 -32.86
N VAL A 304 14.80 -2.66 -32.25
CA VAL A 304 14.86 -1.48 -31.38
C VAL A 304 15.37 -1.88 -30.01
N SER A 305 14.69 -2.80 -29.35
CA SER A 305 15.09 -3.37 -28.05
C SER A 305 16.43 -4.11 -28.12
N GLY A 306 16.79 -4.69 -29.26
CA GLY A 306 18.13 -5.24 -29.52
C GLY A 306 19.22 -4.16 -29.59
N ARG A 307 18.93 -2.97 -30.15
CA ARG A 307 19.84 -1.80 -30.04
C ARG A 307 19.92 -1.30 -28.61
N GLY A 308 18.79 -1.22 -27.91
CA GLY A 308 18.73 -0.88 -26.49
C GLY A 308 19.60 -1.77 -25.61
N ARG A 309 19.55 -3.09 -25.81
CA ARG A 309 20.43 -4.07 -25.15
C ARG A 309 21.91 -3.75 -25.39
N ARG A 310 22.28 -3.36 -26.61
CA ARG A 310 23.67 -2.98 -26.93
C ARG A 310 24.07 -1.68 -26.24
N HIS A 311 23.18 -0.70 -26.14
CA HIS A 311 23.43 0.52 -25.37
C HIS A 311 23.62 0.20 -23.89
N PHE A 312 22.76 -0.65 -23.32
CA PHE A 312 22.87 -1.13 -21.93
C PHE A 312 24.23 -1.77 -21.65
N ASP A 313 24.70 -2.65 -22.54
CA ASP A 313 26.01 -3.29 -22.41
C ASP A 313 27.16 -2.28 -22.63
N ALA A 314 27.02 -1.37 -23.59
CA ALA A 314 28.07 -0.42 -23.98
C ALA A 314 28.34 0.66 -22.94
N ILE A 315 27.31 1.13 -22.24
CA ILE A 315 27.43 2.13 -21.17
C ILE A 315 27.76 1.48 -19.81
N GLY A 316 27.97 0.16 -19.75
CA GLY A 316 28.44 -0.52 -18.54
C GLY A 316 27.36 -0.86 -17.51
N CYS A 317 26.06 -0.76 -17.81
CA CYS A 317 25.00 -1.15 -16.87
C CYS A 317 25.13 -2.61 -16.43
N GLY A 318 25.63 -3.48 -17.32
CA GLY A 318 25.83 -4.91 -17.07
C GLY A 318 26.86 -5.25 -15.99
N GLY A 319 27.65 -4.28 -15.51
CA GLY A 319 28.62 -4.49 -14.42
C GLY A 319 27.95 -4.90 -13.11
N CYS A 320 26.86 -4.20 -12.73
CA CYS A 320 26.04 -4.56 -11.56
C CYS A 320 24.76 -5.33 -11.99
N HIS A 321 24.15 -4.94 -13.12
CA HIS A 321 22.92 -5.54 -13.61
C HIS A 321 23.20 -6.71 -14.57
N THR A 322 23.92 -7.71 -14.05
CA THR A 322 24.38 -8.86 -14.85
C THR A 322 23.20 -9.61 -15.50
N PRO A 323 23.23 -9.89 -16.82
CA PRO A 323 22.04 -10.35 -17.55
C PRO A 323 21.39 -11.63 -17.04
N ARG A 324 22.16 -12.54 -16.42
CA ARG A 324 21.66 -13.84 -16.00
C ARG A 324 22.37 -14.39 -14.77
N LEU A 325 21.62 -15.09 -13.94
CA LEU A 325 22.15 -16.04 -12.95
C LEU A 325 21.65 -17.45 -13.28
N VAL A 326 22.48 -18.47 -13.06
CA VAL A 326 22.14 -19.86 -13.38
C VAL A 326 21.58 -20.55 -12.14
N GLY A 327 20.29 -20.90 -12.18
CA GLY A 327 19.62 -21.67 -11.16
C GLY A 327 19.40 -23.14 -11.54
N PRO A 328 18.77 -23.94 -10.66
CA PRO A 328 18.50 -25.36 -10.91
C PRO A 328 17.62 -25.61 -12.14
N ASP A 329 16.72 -24.68 -12.46
CA ASP A 329 15.83 -24.75 -13.63
C ASP A 329 16.46 -24.22 -14.92
N GLY A 330 17.68 -23.66 -14.84
CA GLY A 330 18.41 -23.03 -15.94
C GLY A 330 18.69 -21.54 -15.73
N PRO A 331 19.16 -20.83 -16.78
CA PRO A 331 19.48 -19.41 -16.69
C PRO A 331 18.22 -18.55 -16.48
N LEU A 332 18.28 -17.66 -15.49
CA LEU A 332 17.24 -16.70 -15.12
C LEU A 332 17.66 -15.29 -15.58
N PRO A 333 16.82 -14.56 -16.34
CA PRO A 333 17.15 -13.23 -16.86
C PRO A 333 16.88 -12.14 -15.83
N LEU A 334 17.59 -12.16 -14.70
CA LEU A 334 17.34 -11.22 -13.60
C LEU A 334 17.82 -9.79 -13.89
N TYR A 335 18.88 -9.64 -14.69
CA TYR A 335 19.61 -8.37 -14.83
C TYR A 335 20.00 -7.81 -13.46
N SER A 336 20.65 -8.65 -12.67
CA SER A 336 21.07 -8.40 -11.30
C SER A 336 22.03 -9.51 -10.88
N ASP A 337 23.13 -9.13 -10.23
CA ASP A 337 24.05 -10.05 -9.55
C ASP A 337 23.65 -10.38 -8.10
N LEU A 338 22.63 -9.69 -7.56
CA LEU A 338 22.17 -9.77 -6.18
C LEU A 338 23.23 -9.36 -5.13
N LEU A 339 24.28 -8.66 -5.55
CA LEU A 339 25.32 -8.11 -4.68
C LEU A 339 24.96 -6.70 -4.21
N LEU A 340 25.65 -6.25 -3.16
CA LEU A 340 25.60 -4.88 -2.67
C LEU A 340 26.53 -4.00 -3.49
N HIS A 341 26.03 -2.83 -3.87
CA HIS A 341 26.80 -1.77 -4.55
C HIS A 341 26.55 -0.43 -3.90
N ASP A 342 27.59 0.42 -3.81
CA ASP A 342 27.46 1.80 -3.36
C ASP A 342 26.74 2.66 -4.41
N MET A 343 25.53 3.11 -4.08
CA MET A 343 24.69 3.98 -4.92
C MET A 343 24.99 5.48 -4.70
N GLY A 344 26.02 5.79 -3.91
CA GLY A 344 26.48 7.15 -3.65
C GLY A 344 25.66 7.91 -2.59
N PRO A 345 26.12 9.11 -2.19
CA PRO A 345 25.56 9.86 -1.07
C PRO A 345 24.15 10.40 -1.32
N ALA A 346 23.75 10.63 -2.58
CA ALA A 346 22.41 11.15 -2.91
C ALA A 346 21.28 10.12 -2.68
N LEU A 347 21.63 8.83 -2.78
CA LEU A 347 20.73 7.71 -2.52
C LEU A 347 21.02 7.02 -1.18
N ALA A 348 21.96 7.53 -0.39
CA ALA A 348 22.24 6.98 0.92
C ALA A 348 21.06 7.22 1.87
N ASP A 349 20.58 6.16 2.51
CA ASP A 349 19.47 6.23 3.46
C ASP A 349 19.94 6.23 4.93
N GLY A 350 21.25 6.07 5.14
CA GLY A 350 21.88 6.03 6.46
C GLY A 350 21.60 4.75 7.27
N ILE A 351 20.74 3.85 6.78
CA ILE A 351 20.36 2.62 7.48
C ILE A 351 21.40 1.54 7.20
N ARG A 352 21.97 0.96 8.27
CA ARG A 352 22.87 -0.19 8.18
C ARG A 352 22.09 -1.49 8.41
N GLN A 353 22.30 -2.49 7.56
CA GLN A 353 21.69 -3.82 7.71
C GLN A 353 22.73 -4.90 7.40
N GLY A 354 23.15 -5.66 8.42
CA GLY A 354 24.29 -6.57 8.30
C GLY A 354 25.56 -5.78 7.95
N VAL A 355 26.29 -6.19 6.91
CA VAL A 355 27.51 -5.48 6.48
C VAL A 355 27.24 -4.29 5.55
N ALA A 356 26.00 -4.13 5.06
CA ALA A 356 25.63 -3.03 4.18
C ALA A 356 25.64 -1.69 4.93
N THR A 357 26.34 -0.71 4.37
CA THR A 357 26.33 0.70 4.82
C THR A 357 25.03 1.40 4.41
N GLY A 358 24.89 2.67 4.76
CA GLY A 358 23.73 3.49 4.37
C GLY A 358 23.62 3.73 2.85
N SER A 359 24.72 3.68 2.10
CA SER A 359 24.71 3.92 0.65
C SER A 359 24.73 2.65 -0.19
N GLU A 360 24.93 1.48 0.44
CA GLU A 360 24.95 0.21 -0.27
C GLU A 360 23.57 -0.43 -0.37
N PHE A 361 23.20 -0.86 -1.57
CA PHE A 361 21.93 -1.54 -1.84
C PHE A 361 22.16 -2.76 -2.72
N ARG A 362 21.30 -3.77 -2.56
CA ARG A 362 21.30 -4.93 -3.45
C ARG A 362 20.81 -4.48 -4.82
N THR A 363 21.45 -4.93 -5.90
CA THR A 363 20.88 -4.77 -7.25
C THR A 363 19.51 -5.45 -7.28
N GLN A 364 18.45 -4.68 -7.52
CA GLN A 364 17.11 -5.24 -7.70
C GLN A 364 17.02 -5.84 -9.10
N PRO A 365 16.48 -7.07 -9.27
CA PRO A 365 16.20 -7.61 -10.59
C PRO A 365 15.40 -6.64 -11.45
N LEU A 366 15.86 -6.39 -12.68
CA LEU A 366 15.17 -5.53 -13.65
C LEU A 366 14.09 -6.29 -14.43
N TRP A 367 13.92 -7.59 -14.19
CA TRP A 367 12.79 -8.33 -14.75
C TRP A 367 11.44 -7.74 -14.27
N GLY A 368 10.45 -7.63 -15.15
CA GLY A 368 9.17 -7.03 -14.76
C GLY A 368 9.19 -5.50 -14.57
N LEU A 369 10.30 -4.81 -14.85
CA LEU A 369 10.49 -3.38 -14.57
C LEU A 369 9.33 -2.51 -15.11
N ALA A 370 8.78 -2.87 -16.26
CA ALA A 370 7.70 -2.13 -16.92
C ALA A 370 6.44 -1.92 -16.07
N ALA A 371 6.20 -2.75 -15.06
CA ALA A 371 4.95 -2.75 -14.31
C ALA A 371 5.09 -2.56 -12.78
N VAL A 372 6.32 -2.35 -12.28
CA VAL A 372 6.60 -2.32 -10.83
C VAL A 372 7.03 -0.95 -10.31
N GLY A 373 6.86 0.11 -11.10
CA GLY A 373 7.10 1.48 -10.65
C GLY A 373 6.20 1.87 -9.46
N PRO A 374 6.62 2.85 -8.62
CA PRO A 374 7.77 3.74 -8.82
C PRO A 374 9.12 3.06 -8.54
N TYR A 375 10.21 3.73 -8.93
CA TYR A 375 11.56 3.16 -8.94
C TYR A 375 12.44 3.68 -7.80
N LEU A 376 13.58 3.00 -7.62
CA LEU A 376 14.50 3.14 -6.49
C LEU A 376 13.93 2.63 -5.18
N HIS A 377 14.78 2.53 -4.16
CA HIS A 377 14.45 1.87 -2.90
C HIS A 377 13.41 2.60 -2.05
N ASP A 378 13.08 3.84 -2.40
CA ASP A 378 12.15 4.74 -1.71
C ASP A 378 11.05 5.28 -2.62
N GLY A 379 10.98 4.81 -3.87
CA GLY A 379 9.98 5.20 -4.86
C GLY A 379 10.16 6.61 -5.41
N ARG A 380 11.29 7.31 -5.16
CA ARG A 380 11.39 8.74 -5.53
C ARG A 380 11.36 9.02 -7.04
N ALA A 381 11.64 8.01 -7.87
CA ALA A 381 11.67 8.15 -9.32
C ALA A 381 10.38 7.60 -9.95
N SER A 382 9.63 8.44 -10.65
CA SER A 382 8.41 8.05 -11.39
C SER A 382 8.71 7.48 -12.79
N THR A 383 9.91 7.71 -13.33
CA THR A 383 10.33 7.23 -14.65
C THR A 383 11.65 6.46 -14.57
N ILE A 384 11.87 5.57 -15.54
CA ILE A 384 13.11 4.81 -15.67
C ILE A 384 14.31 5.75 -15.84
N ASP A 385 14.16 6.79 -16.66
CA ASP A 385 15.19 7.81 -16.89
C ASP A 385 15.56 8.52 -15.59
N ALA A 386 14.57 9.00 -14.83
CA ALA A 386 14.83 9.66 -13.55
C ALA A 386 15.52 8.71 -12.55
N ALA A 387 15.21 7.41 -12.59
CA ALA A 387 15.90 6.42 -11.79
C ALA A 387 17.38 6.29 -12.21
N ILE A 388 17.67 6.19 -13.51
CA ILE A 388 19.05 6.11 -14.04
C ILE A 388 19.83 7.39 -13.70
N GLU A 389 19.25 8.56 -13.89
CA GLU A 389 19.87 9.86 -13.59
C GLU A 389 20.20 10.03 -12.09
N ALA A 390 19.43 9.39 -11.21
CA ALA A 390 19.64 9.43 -9.77
C ALA A 390 20.75 8.49 -9.27
N HIS A 391 21.24 7.56 -10.09
CA HIS A 391 22.35 6.69 -9.70
C HIS A 391 23.62 7.49 -9.37
N GLY A 392 24.50 6.92 -8.57
CA GLY A 392 25.81 7.48 -8.25
C GLY A 392 26.71 6.42 -7.63
N GLY A 393 27.86 6.82 -7.10
CA GLY A 393 28.79 5.86 -6.49
C GLY A 393 29.41 4.95 -7.56
N GLU A 394 29.31 3.64 -7.40
CA GLU A 394 29.83 2.66 -8.37
C GLU A 394 29.18 2.81 -9.77
N ALA A 395 27.95 3.31 -9.82
CA ALA A 395 27.22 3.52 -11.07
C ALA A 395 27.51 4.88 -11.76
N ASP A 396 28.41 5.72 -11.22
CA ASP A 396 28.65 7.07 -11.76
C ASP A 396 29.11 7.06 -13.22
N ALA A 397 29.99 6.14 -13.61
CA ALA A 397 30.46 6.03 -14.99
C ALA A 397 29.30 5.71 -15.96
N ALA A 398 28.53 4.67 -15.65
CA ALA A 398 27.39 4.26 -16.47
C ALA A 398 26.31 5.33 -16.57
N ARG A 399 26.07 6.08 -15.47
CA ARG A 399 25.15 7.22 -15.49
C ARG A 399 25.65 8.33 -16.41
N LEU A 400 26.93 8.71 -16.33
CA LEU A 400 27.48 9.77 -17.17
C LEU A 400 27.38 9.39 -18.66
N ASP A 401 27.68 8.14 -19.00
CA ASP A 401 27.54 7.64 -20.37
C ASP A 401 26.07 7.64 -20.84
N PHE A 402 25.11 7.31 -19.97
CA PHE A 402 23.67 7.46 -20.26
C PHE A 402 23.27 8.90 -20.60
N LEU A 403 23.82 9.89 -19.88
CA LEU A 403 23.56 11.30 -20.14
C LEU A 403 24.14 11.77 -21.48
N GLU A 404 25.17 11.11 -21.98
CA GLU A 404 25.77 11.38 -23.31
C GLU A 404 24.98 10.76 -24.47
N LEU A 405 24.11 9.78 -24.22
CA LEU A 405 23.25 9.18 -25.25
C LEU A 405 22.35 10.24 -25.90
N THR A 406 22.08 10.08 -27.19
CA THR A 406 21.06 10.85 -27.89
C THR A 406 19.65 10.47 -27.39
N PRO A 407 18.63 11.32 -27.57
CA PRO A 407 17.25 10.97 -27.20
C PRO A 407 16.78 9.64 -27.79
N THR A 408 17.14 9.35 -29.06
CA THR A 408 16.80 8.09 -29.71
C THR A 408 17.49 6.89 -29.06
N GLU A 409 18.76 7.01 -28.68
CA GLU A 409 19.48 5.93 -27.99
C GLU A 409 18.94 5.68 -26.58
N ARG A 410 18.53 6.74 -25.86
CA ARG A 410 17.82 6.61 -24.58
C ARG A 410 16.47 5.92 -24.74
N ASP A 411 15.69 6.28 -25.77
CA ASP A 411 14.42 5.61 -26.05
C ASP A 411 14.64 4.12 -26.39
N GLU A 412 15.66 3.79 -27.17
CA GLU A 412 16.03 2.40 -27.48
C GLU A 412 16.42 1.62 -26.22
N LEU A 413 17.23 2.20 -25.34
CA LEU A 413 17.58 1.62 -24.04
C LEU A 413 16.32 1.41 -23.18
N ARG A 414 15.42 2.39 -23.12
CA ARG A 414 14.17 2.29 -22.38
C ARG A 414 13.30 1.15 -22.94
N GLU A 415 13.20 1.01 -24.27
CA GLU A 415 12.45 -0.08 -24.89
C GLU A 415 13.01 -1.45 -24.54
N PHE A 416 14.33 -1.58 -24.43
CA PHE A 416 14.95 -2.80 -23.93
C PHE A 416 14.56 -3.09 -22.47
N LEU A 417 14.67 -2.09 -21.59
CA LEU A 417 14.33 -2.26 -20.17
C LEU A 417 12.84 -2.63 -19.98
N LEU A 418 11.96 -2.02 -20.76
CA LEU A 418 10.53 -2.33 -20.77
C LEU A 418 10.22 -3.71 -21.36
N SER A 419 11.11 -4.30 -22.17
CA SER A 419 10.94 -5.64 -22.73
C SER A 419 11.25 -6.77 -21.74
N LEU A 420 11.71 -6.45 -20.52
CA LEU A 420 12.10 -7.44 -19.50
C LEU A 420 10.90 -8.09 -18.77
N GLY A 421 9.70 -8.00 -19.35
CA GLY A 421 8.48 -8.68 -18.94
C GLY A 421 7.46 -7.76 -18.26
N GLY A 422 6.18 -8.14 -18.32
CA GLY A 422 5.08 -7.46 -17.62
C GLY A 422 4.56 -6.19 -18.30
N ARG A 423 5.03 -5.83 -19.50
CA ARG A 423 4.58 -4.62 -20.22
C ARG A 423 3.06 -4.62 -20.49
N ASP A 424 2.49 -5.78 -20.81
CA ASP A 424 1.05 -5.98 -20.99
C ASP A 424 0.22 -5.85 -19.70
N GLN A 425 0.89 -5.94 -18.55
CA GLN A 425 0.32 -5.77 -17.21
C GLN A 425 0.66 -4.41 -16.58
N ALA A 426 1.38 -3.54 -17.30
CA ALA A 426 1.72 -2.21 -16.80
C ALA A 426 0.47 -1.32 -16.69
N SER A 427 0.37 -0.58 -15.58
CA SER A 427 -0.73 0.34 -15.30
C SER A 427 -0.22 1.63 -14.65
N LEU A 428 -0.96 2.72 -14.86
CA LEU A 428 -0.71 3.98 -14.16
C LEU A 428 -1.22 3.97 -12.71
N GLY A 429 -2.07 3.01 -12.34
CA GLY A 429 -2.55 2.76 -10.97
C GLY A 429 -2.68 1.25 -10.71
N LEU A 430 -3.81 0.78 -10.19
CA LEU A 430 -4.10 -0.66 -10.04
C LEU A 430 -4.96 -1.23 -11.18
N LEU A 431 -5.65 -0.37 -11.94
CA LEU A 431 -6.40 -0.82 -13.10
C LEU A 431 -5.47 -1.07 -14.28
N GLY A 432 -5.38 -2.33 -14.69
CA GLY A 432 -4.79 -2.69 -15.98
C GLY A 432 -5.51 -2.02 -17.16
N PRO A 433 -4.88 -1.96 -18.34
CA PRO A 433 -5.42 -1.27 -19.52
C PRO A 433 -6.82 -1.76 -19.93
N ASP A 434 -7.07 -3.06 -19.77
CA ASP A 434 -8.31 -3.75 -20.12
C ASP A 434 -9.20 -4.06 -18.91
N ALA A 435 -9.01 -3.37 -17.78
CA ALA A 435 -9.78 -3.63 -16.57
C ALA A 435 -11.29 -3.40 -16.82
N PRO A 436 -12.16 -4.39 -16.55
CA PRO A 436 -13.58 -4.28 -16.85
C PRO A 436 -14.26 -3.24 -15.97
N VAL A 437 -15.21 -2.53 -16.57
CA VAL A 437 -16.10 -1.59 -15.88
C VAL A 437 -17.26 -2.38 -15.27
N PRO A 438 -17.52 -2.29 -13.95
CA PRO A 438 -18.67 -2.92 -13.32
C PRO A 438 -19.97 -2.45 -13.95
N ALA A 439 -20.99 -3.31 -14.00
CA ALA A 439 -22.26 -2.94 -14.59
C ALA A 439 -23.00 -1.92 -13.69
N PRO A 440 -23.94 -1.13 -14.24
CA PRO A 440 -24.80 -0.30 -13.40
C PRO A 440 -25.53 -1.13 -12.35
N GLY A 441 -25.50 -0.67 -11.11
CA GLY A 441 -26.05 -1.40 -9.97
C GLY A 441 -25.14 -2.50 -9.42
N ASP A 442 -23.93 -2.68 -9.94
CA ASP A 442 -22.85 -3.39 -9.23
C ASP A 442 -22.03 -2.40 -8.39
N TRP A 443 -21.27 -2.94 -7.43
CA TRP A 443 -20.31 -2.15 -6.66
C TRP A 443 -19.29 -1.47 -7.58
N GLY A 444 -19.11 -0.16 -7.42
CA GLY A 444 -18.18 0.62 -8.25
C GLY A 444 -18.65 0.80 -9.70
N GLY A 445 -19.91 0.46 -9.99
CA GLY A 445 -20.53 0.68 -11.29
C GLY A 445 -21.11 2.09 -11.44
N PRO A 446 -21.35 2.54 -12.67
CA PRO A 446 -21.97 3.84 -12.91
C PRO A 446 -23.45 3.85 -12.53
N LEU A 447 -24.04 5.05 -12.50
CA LEU A 447 -25.48 5.23 -12.44
C LEU A 447 -26.19 4.49 -13.59
N PRO A 448 -27.42 4.00 -13.39
CA PRO A 448 -28.19 3.37 -14.46
C PRO A 448 -28.62 4.40 -15.50
N GLY A 449 -28.66 3.98 -16.77
CA GLY A 449 -29.24 4.78 -17.85
C GLY A 449 -28.34 5.86 -18.46
N LEU A 450 -27.02 5.83 -18.17
CA LEU A 450 -26.07 6.74 -18.80
C LEU A 450 -26.08 6.65 -20.33
N THR A 451 -25.93 7.80 -20.98
CA THR A 451 -25.66 7.91 -22.41
C THR A 451 -24.26 7.38 -22.76
N GLY A 452 -23.97 7.24 -24.05
CA GLY A 452 -22.64 6.79 -24.50
C GLY A 452 -21.52 7.74 -24.05
N ASP A 453 -21.75 9.05 -24.15
CA ASP A 453 -20.76 10.06 -23.77
C ASP A 453 -20.52 10.08 -22.25
N GLU A 454 -21.59 9.96 -21.44
CA GLU A 454 -21.48 9.86 -19.98
C GLU A 454 -20.75 8.58 -19.54
N LEU A 455 -21.00 7.44 -20.21
CA LEU A 455 -20.27 6.22 -19.92
C LEU A 455 -18.77 6.37 -20.23
N THR A 456 -18.42 7.01 -21.35
CA THR A 456 -17.01 7.33 -21.65
C THR A 456 -16.40 8.24 -20.60
N ALA A 457 -17.09 9.30 -20.17
CA ALA A 457 -16.61 10.18 -19.11
C ALA A 457 -16.42 9.42 -17.77
N PHE A 458 -17.32 8.50 -17.43
CA PHE A 458 -17.17 7.63 -16.26
C PHE A 458 -15.92 6.73 -16.36
N GLU A 459 -15.66 6.13 -17.53
CA GLU A 459 -14.50 5.27 -17.76
C GLU A 459 -13.18 6.04 -17.67
N GLU A 460 -13.12 7.22 -18.29
CA GLU A 460 -11.96 8.12 -18.23
C GLU A 460 -11.71 8.61 -16.80
N GLY A 461 -12.77 9.07 -16.13
CA GLY A 461 -12.74 9.50 -14.74
C GLY A 461 -12.35 8.39 -13.76
N ARG A 462 -12.81 7.15 -13.99
CA ARG A 462 -12.40 5.99 -13.19
C ARG A 462 -10.90 5.71 -13.33
N ARG A 463 -10.33 5.83 -14.53
CA ARG A 463 -8.88 5.68 -14.75
C ARG A 463 -8.10 6.83 -14.11
N ALA A 464 -8.62 8.06 -14.18
CA ALA A 464 -8.03 9.20 -13.49
C ALA A 464 -8.03 9.03 -11.97
N PHE A 465 -9.12 8.51 -11.40
CA PHE A 465 -9.26 8.24 -9.97
C PHE A 465 -8.29 7.16 -9.47
N ASP A 466 -7.98 6.18 -10.33
CA ASP A 466 -7.05 5.07 -10.07
C ASP A 466 -5.56 5.47 -10.20
N ARG A 467 -5.24 6.44 -11.04
CA ARG A 467 -3.86 6.79 -11.43
C ARG A 467 -3.04 7.30 -10.25
N ASP A 468 -1.85 6.73 -10.08
CA ASP A 468 -0.83 7.23 -9.15
C ASP A 468 -0.20 8.52 -9.71
N MET A 469 0.05 9.48 -8.83
CA MET A 469 0.70 10.77 -9.10
C MET A 469 2.02 10.83 -8.31
N GLY A 470 3.14 10.95 -9.04
CA GLY A 470 4.48 10.90 -8.45
C GLY A 470 5.01 12.24 -7.95
N PHE A 471 6.11 12.22 -7.19
CA PHE A 471 6.78 13.45 -6.72
C PHE A 471 7.25 14.37 -7.87
N ALA A 472 7.61 13.80 -9.02
CA ALA A 472 7.98 14.59 -10.20
C ALA A 472 6.78 15.31 -10.86
N GLU A 473 5.55 14.90 -10.52
CA GLU A 473 4.30 15.56 -10.92
C GLU A 473 3.79 16.53 -9.85
N GLY A 474 4.60 16.81 -8.81
CA GLY A 474 4.28 17.73 -7.71
C GLY A 474 3.54 17.11 -6.53
N ALA A 475 3.26 15.80 -6.58
CA ALA A 475 2.64 15.12 -5.44
C ALA A 475 3.54 15.27 -4.20
N GLY A 476 2.94 15.49 -3.04
CA GLY A 476 3.68 15.55 -1.79
C GLY A 476 4.52 16.81 -1.61
N ALA A 477 4.04 17.99 -2.01
CA ALA A 477 4.66 19.29 -1.79
C ALA A 477 4.27 19.97 -0.44
N PRO A 478 5.03 19.78 0.67
CA PRO A 478 6.03 18.74 0.92
C PRO A 478 5.42 17.46 1.53
N ARG A 479 4.09 17.32 1.62
CA ARG A 479 3.43 16.22 2.37
C ARG A 479 2.21 15.67 1.65
N LEU A 480 1.92 14.39 1.89
CA LEU A 480 0.75 13.68 1.34
C LEU A 480 0.27 12.56 2.29
N ASN A 481 -0.99 12.16 2.13
CA ASN A 481 -1.56 10.93 2.65
C ASN A 481 -1.75 9.87 1.56
N GLY A 482 -2.06 10.30 0.33
CA GLY A 482 -2.27 9.43 -0.82
C GLY A 482 -1.64 10.02 -2.09
N ASP A 483 -1.29 9.17 -3.04
CA ASP A 483 -0.78 9.51 -4.37
C ASP A 483 -1.85 9.35 -5.46
N SER A 484 -3.07 8.97 -5.10
CA SER A 484 -4.23 8.85 -5.97
C SER A 484 -5.50 8.99 -5.12
N CYS A 485 -6.65 9.26 -5.74
CA CYS A 485 -7.91 9.21 -5.01
C CYS A 485 -8.22 7.78 -4.52
N ARG A 486 -7.88 6.77 -5.33
CA ARG A 486 -7.95 5.36 -4.96
C ARG A 486 -7.11 5.01 -3.74
N ALA A 487 -5.96 5.65 -3.49
CA ALA A 487 -5.09 5.33 -2.36
C ALA A 487 -5.83 5.23 -1.01
N CYS A 488 -6.90 6.00 -0.87
CA CYS A 488 -7.80 5.95 0.29
C CYS A 488 -9.14 5.27 -0.03
N HIS A 489 -9.71 5.45 -1.23
CA HIS A 489 -11.08 5.04 -1.58
C HIS A 489 -11.15 3.80 -2.50
N PHE A 490 -11.00 2.60 -1.94
CA PHE A 490 -10.83 1.39 -2.78
C PHE A 490 -11.43 0.08 -2.24
N ASP A 491 -11.97 0.06 -1.02
CA ASP A 491 -12.50 -1.15 -0.39
C ASP A 491 -14.03 -1.10 -0.34
N PRO A 492 -14.76 -2.04 -0.97
CA PRO A 492 -14.30 -3.28 -1.60
C PRO A 492 -13.86 -3.13 -3.07
N VAL A 493 -14.12 -1.98 -3.68
CA VAL A 493 -13.76 -1.64 -5.06
C VAL A 493 -13.43 -0.14 -5.12
N ILE A 494 -12.84 0.32 -6.22
CA ILE A 494 -12.53 1.75 -6.44
C ILE A 494 -13.78 2.62 -6.21
N GLY A 495 -13.63 3.68 -5.42
CA GLY A 495 -14.72 4.52 -4.91
C GLY A 495 -15.32 4.04 -3.59
N GLY A 496 -14.87 2.90 -3.08
CA GLY A 496 -15.23 2.36 -1.77
C GLY A 496 -14.62 3.11 -0.59
N ALA A 497 -14.83 2.59 0.61
CA ALA A 497 -14.22 3.09 1.83
C ALA A 497 -12.73 2.70 1.90
N GLY A 498 -12.03 3.21 2.92
CA GLY A 498 -10.67 2.81 3.22
C GLY A 498 -10.56 1.98 4.51
N PRO A 499 -9.66 0.98 4.57
CA PRO A 499 -9.32 0.32 5.83
C PRO A 499 -8.57 1.29 6.79
N ARG A 500 -8.40 0.90 8.06
CA ARG A 500 -7.82 1.78 9.11
C ARG A 500 -6.43 2.32 8.78
N ASP A 501 -5.65 1.58 8.00
CA ASP A 501 -4.30 1.92 7.59
C ASP A 501 -4.23 2.97 6.47
N VAL A 502 -5.36 3.57 6.11
CA VAL A 502 -5.43 4.77 5.27
C VAL A 502 -6.29 5.89 5.90
N ASN A 503 -6.61 5.78 7.20
CA ASN A 503 -7.31 6.85 7.91
C ASN A 503 -6.45 8.11 7.98
N VAL A 504 -7.08 9.26 7.75
CA VAL A 504 -6.43 10.56 7.90
C VAL A 504 -6.35 10.91 9.38
N MET A 505 -5.23 11.45 9.85
CA MET A 505 -5.16 12.01 11.19
C MET A 505 -5.33 13.51 11.14
N ARG A 506 -6.24 14.03 11.97
CA ARG A 506 -6.42 15.45 12.23
C ARG A 506 -5.66 15.85 13.51
N HIS A 507 -5.14 17.07 13.55
CA HIS A 507 -4.51 17.67 14.74
C HIS A 507 -4.99 19.11 14.99
N GLY A 508 -4.93 19.52 16.26
CA GLY A 508 -5.39 20.83 16.74
C GLY A 508 -4.59 21.33 17.93
N VAL A 509 -4.66 22.65 18.18
CA VAL A 509 -4.13 23.33 19.35
C VAL A 509 -5.28 23.82 20.21
N ARG A 510 -5.30 23.41 21.48
CA ARG A 510 -6.26 23.92 22.47
C ARG A 510 -5.85 25.29 22.98
N LEU A 511 -6.76 26.25 22.86
CA LEU A 511 -6.60 27.59 23.40
C LEU A 511 -7.00 27.65 24.88
N GLU A 512 -6.59 28.71 25.59
CA GLU A 512 -6.92 28.92 27.01
C GLU A 512 -8.43 28.98 27.27
N ASP A 513 -9.22 29.41 26.27
CA ASP A 513 -10.69 29.46 26.33
C ASP A 513 -11.37 28.10 26.05
N GLY A 514 -10.58 27.05 25.85
CA GLY A 514 -11.02 25.67 25.62
C GLY A 514 -11.25 25.29 24.16
N ARG A 515 -11.32 26.27 23.25
CA ARG A 515 -11.53 26.04 21.81
C ARG A 515 -10.33 25.33 21.19
N VAL A 516 -10.58 24.52 20.17
CA VAL A 516 -9.53 23.83 19.40
C VAL A 516 -9.42 24.47 18.03
N VAL A 517 -8.22 24.92 17.66
CA VAL A 517 -7.95 25.52 16.35
C VAL A 517 -6.93 24.69 15.57
N ALA A 518 -7.02 24.72 14.25
CA ALA A 518 -6.03 24.10 13.39
C ALA A 518 -4.65 24.77 13.58
N PRO A 519 -3.54 24.01 13.55
CA PRO A 519 -2.19 24.55 13.48
C PRO A 519 -1.97 25.38 12.21
N SER A 520 -0.86 26.11 12.13
CA SER A 520 -0.56 26.99 10.97
C SER A 520 -0.38 26.21 9.67
N VAL A 521 0.06 24.95 9.77
CA VAL A 521 0.17 23.99 8.66
C VAL A 521 -1.16 23.34 8.25
N GLY A 522 -2.28 23.74 8.85
CA GLY A 522 -3.60 23.12 8.66
C GLY A 522 -3.84 21.95 9.61
N SER A 523 -5.07 21.44 9.63
CA SER A 523 -5.49 20.39 10.57
C SER A 523 -5.15 18.97 10.14
N VAL A 524 -4.63 18.73 8.93
CA VAL A 524 -4.23 17.39 8.49
C VAL A 524 -2.80 17.09 8.92
N LEU A 525 -2.61 15.96 9.60
CA LEU A 525 -1.30 15.38 9.88
C LEU A 525 -1.00 14.27 8.87
N HIS A 526 -0.27 14.66 7.82
CA HIS A 526 0.12 13.78 6.72
C HIS A 526 1.02 12.63 7.15
N LYS A 527 0.89 11.50 6.46
CA LYS A 527 1.70 10.29 6.68
C LYS A 527 3.06 10.34 6.00
N LEU A 528 3.18 11.01 4.85
CA LEU A 528 4.37 10.94 3.98
C LEU A 528 4.87 12.32 3.56
N THR A 529 6.06 12.36 2.99
CA THR A 529 6.71 13.59 2.50
C THR A 529 7.60 13.32 1.29
N ALA A 530 7.68 14.28 0.37
CA ALA A 530 8.70 14.27 -0.69
C ALA A 530 10.11 14.65 -0.18
N LEU A 531 10.22 15.12 1.08
CA LEU A 531 11.49 15.51 1.70
C LEU A 531 12.18 14.30 2.32
N HIS A 532 13.21 13.80 1.64
CA HIS A 532 14.00 12.65 2.10
C HIS A 532 14.74 12.96 3.41
N GLY A 533 14.74 11.99 4.34
CA GLY A 533 15.37 12.12 5.66
C GLY A 533 14.59 13.00 6.65
N VAL A 534 13.44 13.56 6.26
CA VAL A 534 12.58 14.37 7.12
C VAL A 534 11.40 13.54 7.59
N SER A 535 11.07 13.61 8.88
CA SER A 535 9.85 12.98 9.37
C SER A 535 8.63 13.79 8.93
N PRO A 536 7.62 13.17 8.31
CA PRO A 536 6.33 13.84 8.07
C PRO A 536 5.52 13.98 9.37
N VAL A 537 5.90 13.24 10.43
CA VAL A 537 5.09 12.96 11.63
C VAL A 537 5.33 13.95 12.78
N SER A 538 6.17 14.97 12.60
CA SER A 538 6.22 16.04 13.60
C SER A 538 4.99 16.92 13.43
N ALA A 539 3.93 16.62 14.17
CA ALA A 539 2.91 17.62 14.49
C ALA A 539 3.63 18.90 14.92
N GLU A 540 3.03 20.08 14.67
CA GLU A 540 3.60 21.29 15.26
C GLU A 540 3.77 21.03 16.76
N ALA A 541 4.92 21.40 17.35
CA ALA A 541 5.24 21.07 18.75
C ALA A 541 4.19 21.57 19.77
N VAL A 542 3.24 22.39 19.32
CA VAL A 542 2.12 22.95 20.07
C VAL A 542 0.80 22.18 19.93
N ALA A 543 0.67 21.22 19.00
CA ALA A 543 -0.56 20.46 18.81
C ALA A 543 -0.76 19.45 19.95
N ASP A 544 -1.96 19.43 20.52
CA ASP A 544 -2.33 18.64 21.71
C ASP A 544 -3.69 17.93 21.59
N VAL A 545 -4.38 18.10 20.45
CA VAL A 545 -5.62 17.39 20.12
C VAL A 545 -5.41 16.59 18.84
N PHE A 546 -5.79 15.32 18.85
CA PHE A 546 -5.65 14.41 17.73
C PHE A 546 -6.93 13.60 17.51
N GLU A 547 -7.30 13.39 16.27
CA GLU A 547 -8.52 12.66 15.89
C GLU A 547 -8.27 11.88 14.60
N MET A 548 -8.71 10.63 14.56
CA MET A 548 -8.67 9.84 13.34
C MET A 548 -9.93 10.11 12.50
N ARG A 549 -9.77 10.13 11.18
CA ARG A 549 -10.84 10.22 10.20
C ARG A 549 -10.82 8.99 9.31
N GLN A 550 -11.85 8.17 9.44
CA GLN A 550 -12.12 7.03 8.58
C GLN A 550 -12.38 7.53 7.16
N THR A 551 -11.84 6.84 6.16
CA THR A 551 -12.08 7.20 4.75
C THR A 551 -13.44 6.68 4.28
N PRO A 552 -14.45 7.54 4.09
CA PRO A 552 -15.79 7.08 3.72
C PRO A 552 -15.80 6.52 2.28
N HIS A 553 -16.81 5.70 1.96
CA HIS A 553 -17.07 5.38 0.55
C HIS A 553 -17.65 6.60 -0.18
N LEU A 554 -17.47 6.65 -1.49
CA LEU A 554 -17.93 7.73 -2.38
C LEU A 554 -19.09 7.32 -3.29
N PHE A 555 -19.68 6.14 -3.07
CA PHE A 555 -20.81 5.69 -3.86
C PHE A 555 -22.02 6.62 -3.76
N GLY A 556 -22.61 6.97 -4.90
CA GLY A 556 -23.86 7.73 -4.98
C GLY A 556 -23.75 9.22 -4.64
N LEU A 557 -22.54 9.82 -4.63
CA LEU A 557 -22.40 11.25 -4.34
C LEU A 557 -23.18 12.14 -5.31
N GLY A 558 -23.27 11.75 -6.59
CA GLY A 558 -24.11 12.46 -7.57
C GLY A 558 -25.60 12.49 -7.20
N LEU A 559 -26.12 11.41 -6.60
CA LEU A 559 -27.50 11.37 -6.09
C LEU A 559 -27.68 12.31 -4.89
N ILE A 560 -26.70 12.33 -3.98
CA ILE A 560 -26.69 13.25 -2.83
C ILE A 560 -26.64 14.71 -3.30
N ALA A 561 -25.82 15.01 -4.32
CA ALA A 561 -25.71 16.34 -4.91
C ALA A 561 -27.04 16.81 -5.55
N SER A 562 -27.90 15.88 -5.98
CA SER A 562 -29.20 16.19 -6.60
C SER A 562 -30.29 16.62 -5.61
N ILE A 563 -30.09 16.40 -4.30
CA ILE A 563 -31.07 16.75 -3.25
C ILE A 563 -31.13 18.29 -3.13
N PRO A 564 -32.28 18.96 -3.24
CA PRO A 564 -32.35 20.41 -3.16
C PRO A 564 -32.13 20.90 -1.72
N ASP A 565 -31.51 22.08 -1.56
CA ASP A 565 -31.27 22.71 -0.25
C ASP A 565 -32.56 22.79 0.60
N THR A 566 -33.69 23.10 -0.05
CA THR A 566 -35.00 23.20 0.62
C THR A 566 -35.46 21.90 1.28
N ALA A 567 -34.98 20.74 0.83
CA ALA A 567 -35.29 19.47 1.47
C ALA A 567 -34.55 19.31 2.79
N LEU A 568 -33.29 19.75 2.86
CA LEU A 568 -32.48 19.73 4.07
C LEU A 568 -32.97 20.79 5.07
N GLU A 569 -33.30 21.98 4.59
CA GLU A 569 -33.90 23.05 5.39
C GLU A 569 -35.22 22.63 6.06
N ALA A 570 -36.02 21.80 5.37
CA ALA A 570 -37.29 21.32 5.91
C ALA A 570 -37.13 20.28 7.03
N LEU A 571 -35.97 19.62 7.13
CA LEU A 571 -35.66 18.62 8.15
C LEU A 571 -34.93 19.22 9.36
N ALA A 572 -34.20 20.32 9.16
CA ALA A 572 -33.42 20.94 10.22
C ALA A 572 -34.33 21.46 11.35
N ASP A 573 -34.10 20.94 12.57
CA ASP A 573 -34.78 21.36 13.80
C ASP A 573 -33.74 21.63 14.92
N PRO A 574 -32.84 22.62 14.73
CA PRO A 574 -31.75 22.89 15.69
C PRO A 574 -32.22 23.31 17.09
N ALA A 575 -33.51 23.62 17.26
CA ALA A 575 -34.09 24.02 18.52
C ALA A 575 -35.00 22.95 19.14
N ASP A 576 -35.15 21.78 18.49
CA ASP A 576 -36.05 20.69 18.92
C ASP A 576 -37.48 21.21 19.17
N THR A 577 -38.00 22.00 18.22
CA THR A 577 -39.30 22.68 18.32
C THR A 577 -40.34 22.22 17.30
N ILE A 578 -39.91 21.67 16.17
CA ILE A 578 -40.77 21.11 15.13
C ILE A 578 -41.23 19.72 15.56
N THR A 579 -40.29 18.88 16.01
CA THR A 579 -40.51 17.54 16.55
C THR A 579 -39.78 17.41 17.88
N PRO A 580 -40.45 17.63 19.05
CA PRO A 580 -39.80 17.67 20.35
C PRO A 580 -39.48 16.26 20.86
N ASP A 581 -38.53 15.60 20.21
CA ASP A 581 -38.07 14.24 20.48
C ASP A 581 -36.65 14.18 21.05
N GLY A 582 -36.02 15.34 21.25
CA GLY A 582 -34.68 15.48 21.79
C GLY A 582 -33.57 15.40 20.75
N ILE A 583 -33.91 15.35 19.46
CA ILE A 583 -32.97 15.34 18.34
C ILE A 583 -32.91 16.75 17.75
N SER A 584 -31.71 17.31 17.61
CA SER A 584 -31.48 18.71 17.25
C SER A 584 -30.71 18.84 15.93
N GLY A 585 -31.07 18.01 14.95
CA GLY A 585 -30.43 17.97 13.64
C GLY A 585 -30.36 19.34 12.99
N ARG A 586 -29.16 19.73 12.54
CA ARG A 586 -28.95 21.06 11.97
C ARG A 586 -28.09 21.07 10.71
N LEU A 587 -28.29 22.12 9.90
CA LEU A 587 -27.47 22.37 8.72
C LEU A 587 -26.03 22.76 9.10
N SER A 588 -25.09 22.29 8.30
CA SER A 588 -23.74 22.84 8.24
C SER A 588 -23.68 23.96 7.18
N TRP A 589 -23.05 25.07 7.53
CA TRP A 589 -22.84 26.19 6.62
C TRP A 589 -21.36 26.35 6.29
N THR A 590 -21.07 26.57 5.02
CA THR A 590 -19.72 26.82 4.50
C THR A 590 -19.49 28.31 4.26
N ASP A 591 -18.22 28.69 4.07
CA ASP A 591 -17.87 30.05 3.69
C ASP A 591 -18.59 30.47 2.40
N GLY A 592 -19.15 31.67 2.40
CA GLY A 592 -20.03 32.16 1.33
C GLY A 592 -21.51 31.77 1.49
N GLY A 593 -21.90 31.12 2.58
CA GLY A 593 -23.30 30.89 2.95
C GLY A 593 -23.98 29.75 2.19
N ARG A 594 -23.21 28.77 1.70
CA ARG A 594 -23.73 27.56 1.05
C ARG A 594 -23.88 26.44 2.07
N ILE A 595 -24.90 25.60 1.90
CA ILE A 595 -25.09 24.40 2.74
C ILE A 595 -24.00 23.38 2.41
N GLY A 596 -23.32 22.92 3.45
CA GLY A 596 -22.33 21.86 3.34
C GLY A 596 -22.97 20.47 3.34
N ARG A 597 -22.40 19.53 2.59
CA ARG A 597 -23.02 18.23 2.26
C ARG A 597 -22.05 17.05 2.33
N PHE A 598 -20.79 17.29 1.98
CA PHE A 598 -19.77 16.25 1.85
C PHE A 598 -18.76 16.32 3.00
N GLY A 599 -18.11 15.19 3.26
CA GLY A 599 -17.26 14.98 4.43
C GLY A 599 -18.04 14.55 5.68
N TRP A 600 -17.30 14.16 6.73
CA TRP A 600 -17.87 13.71 8.01
C TRP A 600 -18.57 14.80 8.80
N LYS A 601 -18.21 16.07 8.58
CA LYS A 601 -18.77 17.23 9.26
C LYS A 601 -19.56 18.13 8.30
N ALA A 602 -19.97 17.57 7.15
CA ALA A 602 -20.69 18.29 6.11
C ALA A 602 -20.02 19.64 5.78
N GLN A 603 -18.69 19.66 5.67
CA GLN A 603 -17.91 20.90 5.59
C GLN A 603 -17.65 21.37 4.15
N VAL A 604 -17.95 20.52 3.15
CA VAL A 604 -17.77 20.84 1.73
C VAL A 604 -19.12 20.86 1.01
N PRO A 605 -19.46 21.89 0.21
CA PRO A 605 -20.82 22.05 -0.30
C PRO A 605 -21.07 21.40 -1.66
N THR A 606 -20.03 21.13 -2.45
CA THR A 606 -20.15 20.54 -3.81
C THR A 606 -19.13 19.43 -4.02
N ILE A 607 -19.43 18.51 -4.97
CA ILE A 607 -18.47 17.47 -5.37
C ILE A 607 -17.20 18.10 -5.95
N ASP A 608 -17.34 19.21 -6.69
CA ASP A 608 -16.17 19.87 -7.26
C ASP A 608 -15.21 20.38 -6.19
N GLU A 609 -15.72 21.11 -5.21
CA GLU A 609 -14.87 21.58 -4.11
C GLU A 609 -14.33 20.44 -3.26
N PHE A 610 -15.02 19.30 -3.21
CA PHE A 610 -14.54 18.10 -2.54
C PHE A 610 -13.33 17.51 -3.26
N VAL A 611 -13.35 17.43 -4.60
CA VAL A 611 -12.20 16.99 -5.40
C VAL A 611 -11.04 17.97 -5.26
N ARG A 612 -11.31 19.29 -5.34
CA ARG A 612 -10.30 20.34 -5.22
C ARG A 612 -9.63 20.34 -3.85
N ASP A 613 -10.40 20.17 -2.78
CA ASP A 613 -9.87 20.04 -1.42
C ASP A 613 -9.01 18.78 -1.29
N ALA A 614 -9.49 17.63 -1.77
CA ALA A 614 -8.73 16.38 -1.67
C ALA A 614 -7.41 16.41 -2.44
N LEU A 615 -7.38 16.95 -3.68
CA LEU A 615 -6.16 17.06 -4.48
C LEU A 615 -5.09 17.90 -3.77
N THR A 616 -5.48 19.05 -3.21
CA THR A 616 -4.56 19.94 -2.50
C THR A 616 -4.17 19.42 -1.12
N THR A 617 -5.16 18.97 -0.34
CA THR A 617 -4.97 18.67 1.08
C THR A 617 -4.42 17.26 1.29
N GLU A 618 -4.81 16.27 0.49
CA GLU A 618 -4.43 14.87 0.72
C GLU A 618 -3.30 14.39 -0.19
N ILE A 619 -3.18 14.96 -1.40
CA ILE A 619 -2.14 14.60 -2.39
C ILE A 619 -1.05 15.67 -2.48
N GLY A 620 -1.39 16.94 -2.24
CA GLY A 620 -0.44 18.05 -2.24
C GLY A 620 -0.30 18.75 -3.58
N LEU A 621 -1.29 18.63 -4.49
CA LEU A 621 -1.25 19.23 -5.82
C LEU A 621 -2.02 20.55 -5.89
N THR A 622 -1.56 21.46 -6.74
CA THR A 622 -2.31 22.68 -7.05
C THR A 622 -3.31 22.45 -8.18
N VAL A 623 -4.39 23.24 -8.17
CA VAL A 623 -5.53 23.14 -9.08
C VAL A 623 -5.81 24.47 -9.78
N PRO A 624 -6.49 24.49 -10.95
CA PRO A 624 -6.78 25.71 -11.69
C PRO A 624 -7.70 26.65 -10.90
N PHE A 625 -7.53 27.97 -10.98
CA PHE A 625 -8.42 28.92 -10.34
C PHE A 625 -9.83 28.91 -10.96
N GLU A 626 -10.87 28.77 -10.13
CA GLU A 626 -12.27 28.84 -10.55
C GLU A 626 -13.05 29.88 -9.71
N PRO A 627 -13.68 30.90 -10.33
CA PRO A 627 -14.43 31.91 -9.60
C PRO A 627 -15.59 31.33 -8.79
N GLY A 628 -15.63 31.66 -7.49
CA GLY A 628 -16.71 31.23 -6.59
C GLY A 628 -16.41 29.97 -5.79
N HIS A 629 -15.32 29.26 -6.11
CA HIS A 629 -14.83 28.17 -5.27
C HIS A 629 -13.94 28.70 -4.14
N THR A 630 -14.09 28.09 -2.96
CA THR A 630 -13.35 28.41 -1.73
C THR A 630 -12.29 27.38 -1.38
N PHE A 631 -12.27 26.24 -2.09
CA PHE A 631 -11.33 25.13 -1.87
C PHE A 631 -10.35 24.96 -3.03
N GLY A 632 -9.17 24.41 -2.69
CA GLY A 632 -8.07 24.16 -3.61
C GLY A 632 -6.98 25.24 -3.57
N ARG A 633 -5.72 24.80 -3.48
CA ARG A 633 -4.55 25.66 -3.62
C ARG A 633 -4.23 25.82 -5.10
N ILE A 634 -3.94 27.05 -5.52
CA ILE A 634 -3.67 27.37 -6.94
C ILE A 634 -2.19 27.60 -7.25
N HIS A 635 -1.36 27.72 -6.21
CA HIS A 635 0.07 27.97 -6.31
C HIS A 635 0.81 27.34 -5.13
N ASP A 636 1.99 26.77 -5.38
CA ASP A 636 2.95 26.51 -4.32
C ASP A 636 4.41 26.86 -4.70
N SER A 637 5.39 26.10 -4.21
CA SER A 637 6.82 26.40 -4.36
C SER A 637 7.67 25.13 -4.39
N ASP A 638 7.12 24.02 -4.89
CA ASP A 638 7.81 22.73 -4.98
C ASP A 638 8.76 22.63 -6.19
N GLY A 639 8.65 23.55 -7.15
CA GLY A 639 9.46 23.59 -8.36
C GLY A 639 8.83 22.90 -9.57
N VAL A 640 7.63 22.35 -9.43
CA VAL A 640 6.74 21.91 -10.51
C VAL A 640 5.89 23.12 -10.95
N ALA A 641 5.38 23.07 -12.18
CA ALA A 641 4.69 24.20 -12.78
C ALA A 641 3.20 24.20 -12.40
N ASP A 642 2.77 25.21 -11.63
CA ASP A 642 1.36 25.39 -11.27
C ASP A 642 0.46 25.75 -12.49
N PRO A 643 -0.79 25.24 -12.55
CA PRO A 643 -1.29 24.16 -11.70
C PRO A 643 -0.78 22.79 -12.16
N GLU A 644 -0.46 21.89 -11.23
CA GLU A 644 -0.09 20.51 -11.56
C GLU A 644 -1.28 19.73 -12.15
N VAL A 645 -2.48 20.01 -11.66
CA VAL A 645 -3.72 19.44 -12.16
C VAL A 645 -4.30 20.35 -13.24
N ASP A 646 -4.47 19.82 -14.45
CA ASP A 646 -5.15 20.54 -15.53
C ASP A 646 -6.69 20.41 -15.47
N ASP A 647 -7.38 21.23 -16.26
CA ASP A 647 -8.86 21.25 -16.33
C ASP A 647 -9.43 19.88 -16.74
N GLY A 648 -8.69 19.09 -17.54
CA GLY A 648 -9.14 17.80 -18.04
C GLY A 648 -9.14 16.73 -16.95
N LEU A 649 -8.05 16.64 -16.18
CA LEU A 649 -7.96 15.74 -15.04
C LEU A 649 -9.00 16.11 -13.97
N LEU A 650 -9.16 17.40 -13.67
CA LEU A 650 -10.16 17.86 -12.69
C LEU A 650 -11.59 17.51 -13.13
N ALA A 651 -11.93 17.71 -14.40
CA ALA A 651 -13.23 17.35 -14.96
C ALA A 651 -13.46 15.83 -14.91
N ALA A 652 -12.48 15.01 -15.29
CA ALA A 652 -12.61 13.55 -15.26
C ALA A 652 -12.89 13.02 -13.85
N LEU A 653 -12.20 13.54 -12.83
CA LEU A 653 -12.44 13.16 -11.42
C LEU A 653 -13.84 13.59 -10.95
N ARG A 654 -14.27 14.81 -11.30
CA ARG A 654 -15.60 15.33 -11.00
C ARG A 654 -16.70 14.45 -11.62
N ASP A 655 -16.57 14.15 -12.90
CA ASP A 655 -17.54 13.35 -13.66
C ASP A 655 -17.63 11.93 -13.08
N TYR A 656 -16.51 11.30 -12.73
CA TYR A 656 -16.53 10.00 -12.07
C TYR A 656 -17.38 9.99 -10.80
N LEU A 657 -17.21 10.97 -9.91
CA LEU A 657 -17.97 11.04 -8.65
C LEU A 657 -19.44 11.41 -8.84
N HIS A 658 -19.77 12.22 -9.85
CA HIS A 658 -21.15 12.50 -10.21
C HIS A 658 -21.86 11.27 -10.80
N LEU A 659 -21.12 10.45 -11.56
CA LEU A 659 -21.67 9.30 -12.29
C LEU A 659 -21.54 7.98 -11.54
N LEU A 660 -20.82 7.92 -10.41
CA LEU A 660 -20.65 6.73 -9.59
C LEU A 660 -21.96 6.37 -8.86
N GLY A 661 -22.49 5.18 -9.16
CA GLY A 661 -23.75 4.70 -8.61
C GLY A 661 -23.68 4.36 -7.12
N ALA A 662 -24.82 4.43 -6.44
CA ALA A 662 -24.98 3.80 -5.13
C ALA A 662 -24.98 2.27 -5.28
N PRO A 663 -24.41 1.50 -4.34
CA PRO A 663 -24.44 0.06 -4.39
C PRO A 663 -25.88 -0.46 -4.26
N PRO A 664 -26.17 -1.67 -4.78
CA PRO A 664 -27.50 -2.24 -4.72
C PRO A 664 -27.81 -2.74 -3.30
N ARG A 665 -29.07 -2.57 -2.86
CA ARG A 665 -29.59 -3.34 -1.72
C ARG A 665 -29.53 -4.83 -2.07
N SER A 666 -28.87 -5.64 -1.24
CA SER A 666 -28.62 -7.06 -1.47
C SER A 666 -29.26 -7.93 -0.41
N PHE A 667 -30.00 -8.94 -0.83
CA PHE A 667 -30.56 -9.98 0.06
C PHE A 667 -29.73 -11.27 0.02
N SER A 668 -28.57 -11.24 -0.65
CA SER A 668 -27.75 -12.45 -0.85
C SER A 668 -27.25 -13.00 0.48
N GLY A 669 -27.63 -14.24 0.80
CA GLY A 669 -27.28 -14.90 2.07
C GLY A 669 -28.14 -14.50 3.27
N LEU A 670 -29.17 -13.68 3.07
CA LEU A 670 -30.07 -13.20 4.13
C LEU A 670 -31.49 -13.76 3.96
N ASP A 671 -32.23 -13.91 5.07
CA ASP A 671 -33.66 -14.21 5.01
C ASP A 671 -34.47 -12.94 4.75
N ALA A 672 -35.15 -12.88 3.60
CA ALA A 672 -35.94 -11.72 3.20
C ALA A 672 -37.04 -11.36 4.21
N ALA A 673 -37.62 -12.35 4.90
CA ALA A 673 -38.62 -12.08 5.93
C ALA A 673 -37.99 -11.42 7.17
N ALA A 674 -36.78 -11.87 7.57
CA ALA A 674 -36.02 -11.27 8.65
C ALA A 674 -35.58 -9.83 8.29
N VAL A 675 -35.12 -9.58 7.07
CA VAL A 675 -34.76 -8.24 6.60
C VAL A 675 -35.95 -7.26 6.67
N LEU A 676 -37.14 -7.68 6.23
CA LEU A 676 -38.34 -6.83 6.33
C LEU A 676 -38.79 -6.58 7.77
N ALA A 677 -38.66 -7.59 8.64
CA ALA A 677 -38.91 -7.40 10.07
C ALA A 677 -37.87 -6.47 10.71
N GLY A 678 -36.60 -6.59 10.31
CA GLY A 678 -35.49 -5.74 10.73
C GLY A 678 -35.69 -4.27 10.39
N GLU A 679 -36.21 -3.99 9.19
CA GLU A 679 -36.57 -2.63 8.78
C GLU A 679 -37.66 -2.03 9.68
N ALA A 680 -38.66 -2.83 10.08
CA ALA A 680 -39.64 -2.37 11.07
C ALA A 680 -38.99 -2.14 12.45
N HIS A 681 -38.04 -2.99 12.86
CA HIS A 681 -37.30 -2.79 14.11
C HIS A 681 -36.45 -1.53 14.09
N PHE A 682 -35.82 -1.20 12.97
CA PHE A 682 -35.06 0.03 12.75
C PHE A 682 -35.92 1.28 13.01
N GLU A 683 -37.14 1.31 12.44
CA GLU A 683 -38.10 2.39 12.68
C GLU A 683 -38.56 2.44 14.14
N THR A 684 -38.92 1.29 14.74
CA THR A 684 -39.38 1.26 16.14
C THR A 684 -38.29 1.57 17.17
N ALA A 685 -37.02 1.32 16.83
CA ALA A 685 -35.88 1.75 17.62
C ALA A 685 -35.67 3.27 17.55
N GLY A 686 -36.26 3.95 16.56
CA GLY A 686 -36.10 5.39 16.35
C GLY A 686 -34.88 5.77 15.53
N CYS A 687 -34.24 4.81 14.84
CA CYS A 687 -33.08 5.10 13.99
C CYS A 687 -33.44 6.04 12.83
N GLY A 688 -34.66 5.90 12.28
CA GLY A 688 -35.17 6.70 11.17
C GLY A 688 -35.36 8.19 11.46
N ALA A 689 -35.23 8.63 12.71
CA ALA A 689 -35.32 10.05 13.07
C ALA A 689 -34.13 10.88 12.52
N CYS A 690 -32.93 10.30 12.48
CA CYS A 690 -31.75 10.89 11.83
C CYS A 690 -31.42 10.16 10.49
N HIS A 691 -31.58 8.83 10.47
CA HIS A 691 -31.33 8.02 9.27
C HIS A 691 -32.57 7.91 8.39
N VAL A 692 -33.06 9.07 7.92
CA VAL A 692 -34.29 9.20 7.13
C VAL A 692 -34.23 8.35 5.86
N PRO A 693 -35.16 7.39 5.64
CA PRO A 693 -35.06 6.41 4.56
C PRO A 693 -34.88 7.01 3.17
N THR A 694 -35.48 8.17 2.89
CA THR A 694 -35.51 8.76 1.56
C THR A 694 -35.59 10.28 1.61
N LEU A 695 -34.83 10.94 0.75
CA LEU A 695 -34.93 12.39 0.49
C LEU A 695 -35.33 12.65 -0.97
N PRO A 696 -36.05 13.75 -1.26
CA PRO A 696 -36.37 14.10 -2.65
C PRO A 696 -35.10 14.53 -3.39
N GLY A 697 -34.77 13.88 -4.51
CA GLY A 697 -33.75 14.33 -5.45
C GLY A 697 -34.37 15.07 -6.65
N ALA A 698 -33.51 15.64 -7.50
CA ALA A 698 -33.95 16.41 -8.67
C ALA A 698 -34.77 15.57 -9.67
N ASP A 699 -34.32 14.33 -9.95
CA ASP A 699 -34.95 13.43 -10.93
C ASP A 699 -35.73 12.29 -10.28
N GLN A 700 -35.31 11.86 -9.08
CA GLN A 700 -35.89 10.76 -8.35
C GLN A 700 -35.66 10.91 -6.84
N ASP A 701 -36.47 10.21 -6.07
CA ASP A 701 -36.24 10.00 -4.64
C ASP A 701 -34.90 9.28 -4.41
N VAL A 702 -34.16 9.71 -3.38
CA VAL A 702 -32.81 9.23 -3.04
C VAL A 702 -32.89 8.39 -1.76
N PRO A 703 -32.79 7.04 -1.83
CA PRO A 703 -33.00 6.15 -0.69
C PRO A 703 -31.71 5.95 0.13
N LEU A 704 -31.22 7.02 0.76
CA LEU A 704 -29.91 7.03 1.42
C LEU A 704 -29.90 6.67 2.92
N TYR A 705 -31.06 6.61 3.58
CA TYR A 705 -31.15 6.44 5.04
C TYR A 705 -30.28 7.45 5.81
N SER A 706 -30.47 8.72 5.51
CA SER A 706 -29.74 9.85 6.10
C SER A 706 -30.48 11.15 5.78
N ASP A 707 -30.52 12.05 6.75
CA ASP A 707 -30.99 13.43 6.58
C ASP A 707 -29.87 14.41 6.15
N LEU A 708 -28.62 13.95 6.10
CA LEU A 708 -27.41 14.72 5.82
C LEU A 708 -27.16 15.88 6.80
N LEU A 709 -27.84 15.90 7.95
CA LEU A 709 -27.69 16.93 8.97
C LEU A 709 -26.57 16.58 9.96
N LEU A 710 -26.09 17.60 10.68
CA LEU A 710 -25.19 17.44 11.81
C LEU A 710 -25.98 17.05 13.06
N HIS A 711 -25.48 16.04 13.77
CA HIS A 711 -26.00 15.57 15.05
C HIS A 711 -24.89 15.35 16.06
N GLU A 712 -25.16 15.63 17.34
CA GLU A 712 -24.29 15.29 18.45
C GLU A 712 -24.43 13.80 18.78
N ILE A 713 -23.53 12.96 18.25
CA ILE A 713 -23.57 11.49 18.45
C ILE A 713 -22.37 10.95 19.25
N LEU A 714 -21.53 11.84 19.78
CA LEU A 714 -20.33 11.52 20.55
C LEU A 714 -20.46 12.03 22.01
N PRO A 715 -19.70 11.49 22.97
CA PRO A 715 -19.69 12.01 24.34
C PRO A 715 -19.34 13.50 24.40
N PRO A 716 -19.98 14.32 25.28
CA PRO A 716 -19.72 15.76 25.38
C PRO A 716 -18.26 16.14 25.64
N GLU A 717 -17.53 15.27 26.32
CA GLU A 717 -16.11 15.44 26.64
C GLU A 717 -15.14 15.00 25.51
N ARG A 718 -15.66 14.47 24.39
CA ARG A 718 -14.84 14.03 23.26
C ARG A 718 -14.04 15.20 22.70
N ALA A 719 -12.72 15.16 22.86
CA ALA A 719 -11.82 16.06 22.16
C ALA A 719 -11.80 15.71 20.67
N GLY A 720 -11.74 16.74 19.82
CA GLY A 720 -11.67 16.60 18.36
C GLY A 720 -11.39 17.94 17.70
N VAL A 721 -11.30 17.93 16.37
CA VAL A 721 -11.03 19.12 15.57
C VAL A 721 -12.35 19.65 14.99
N GLU A 722 -12.62 20.94 15.25
CA GLU A 722 -13.72 21.67 14.64
C GLU A 722 -13.49 21.84 13.13
N GLU A 723 -14.53 21.67 12.31
CA GLU A 723 -14.46 21.90 10.87
C GLU A 723 -15.68 22.70 10.42
N GLY A 724 -15.44 23.88 9.85
CA GLY A 724 -16.49 24.82 9.49
C GLY A 724 -17.32 25.22 10.71
N THR A 725 -18.62 24.93 10.67
CA THR A 725 -19.55 25.23 11.78
C THR A 725 -19.79 24.05 12.72
N ALA A 726 -19.21 22.87 12.47
CA ALA A 726 -19.44 21.67 13.27
C ALA A 726 -18.50 21.62 14.49
N SER A 727 -19.07 21.43 15.67
CA SER A 727 -18.36 21.18 16.93
C SER A 727 -17.62 19.84 16.87
N PRO A 728 -16.71 19.53 17.82
CA PRO A 728 -16.03 18.23 17.84
C PRO A 728 -16.98 17.03 17.91
N THR A 729 -18.10 17.14 18.62
CA THR A 729 -19.06 16.05 18.86
C THR A 729 -20.10 15.86 17.76
N GLU A 730 -20.18 16.82 16.84
CA GLU A 730 -21.16 16.79 15.75
C GLU A 730 -20.64 16.07 14.52
N LEU A 731 -21.46 15.18 13.97
CA LEU A 731 -21.17 14.46 12.74
C LEU A 731 -22.39 14.47 11.82
N ARG A 732 -22.12 14.50 10.51
CA ARG A 732 -23.12 14.29 9.49
C ARG A 732 -23.59 12.83 9.54
N THR A 733 -24.89 12.57 9.45
CA THR A 733 -25.36 11.19 9.19
C THR A 733 -24.82 10.72 7.83
N PRO A 734 -24.00 9.66 7.75
CA PRO A 734 -23.57 9.10 6.47
C PRO A 734 -24.74 8.33 5.80
N PRO A 735 -24.77 8.22 4.46
CA PRO A 735 -25.72 7.32 3.82
C PRO A 735 -25.47 5.87 4.29
N LEU A 736 -26.53 5.09 4.50
CA LEU A 736 -26.40 3.69 4.93
C LEU A 736 -26.36 2.69 3.77
N TRP A 737 -26.53 3.10 2.51
CA TRP A 737 -26.27 2.19 1.39
C TRP A 737 -24.80 1.75 1.41
N GLY A 738 -24.54 0.48 1.11
CA GLY A 738 -23.21 -0.09 1.11
C GLY A 738 -22.60 -0.32 2.50
N LEU A 739 -23.36 -0.14 3.58
CA LEU A 739 -22.89 -0.31 4.95
C LEU A 739 -22.26 -1.68 5.17
N ALA A 740 -22.82 -2.73 4.57
CA ALA A 740 -22.33 -4.10 4.71
C ALA A 740 -20.86 -4.32 4.33
N ARG A 741 -20.25 -3.43 3.52
CA ARG A 741 -18.87 -3.56 3.04
C ARG A 741 -18.04 -2.28 3.15
N SER A 742 -18.49 -1.31 3.95
CA SER A 742 -17.79 -0.03 4.14
C SER A 742 -17.06 0.07 5.48
N GLY A 743 -16.97 -1.03 6.24
CA GLY A 743 -16.24 -1.07 7.50
C GLY A 743 -14.76 -0.70 7.33
N PRO A 744 -14.08 -0.22 8.39
CA PRO A 744 -14.57 -0.04 9.75
C PRO A 744 -15.57 1.13 9.88
N TYR A 745 -16.34 1.12 10.96
CA TYR A 745 -17.48 2.03 11.15
C TYR A 745 -17.16 3.18 12.12
N LEU A 746 -18.05 4.19 12.10
CA LEU A 746 -17.90 5.51 12.71
C LEU A 746 -16.86 6.40 12.01
N HIS A 747 -16.92 7.70 12.30
CA HIS A 747 -16.06 8.72 11.70
C HIS A 747 -14.57 8.50 11.90
N ASP A 748 -14.16 7.72 12.90
CA ASP A 748 -12.77 7.46 13.29
C ASP A 748 -12.36 5.99 13.05
N GLY A 749 -13.30 5.13 12.62
CA GLY A 749 -13.07 3.70 12.41
C GLY A 749 -12.99 2.90 13.71
N ALA A 750 -13.53 3.41 14.82
CA ALA A 750 -13.46 2.75 16.13
C ALA A 750 -14.28 1.46 16.24
N ALA A 751 -15.28 1.24 15.37
CA ALA A 751 -16.12 0.04 15.40
C ALA A 751 -15.75 -0.97 14.30
N ASP A 752 -15.57 -2.24 14.68
CA ASP A 752 -15.25 -3.35 13.76
C ASP A 752 -16.47 -3.94 13.04
N ASN A 753 -17.67 -3.75 13.60
CA ASN A 753 -18.91 -4.28 13.06
C ASN A 753 -20.09 -3.32 13.29
N ILE A 754 -21.20 -3.57 12.59
CA ILE A 754 -22.41 -2.73 12.63
C ILE A 754 -22.97 -2.64 14.06
N GLU A 755 -23.02 -3.75 14.79
CA GLU A 755 -23.53 -3.77 16.17
C GLU A 755 -22.69 -2.89 17.10
N ALA A 756 -21.36 -3.03 17.05
CA ALA A 756 -20.43 -2.19 17.81
C ALA A 756 -20.59 -0.71 17.45
N SER A 757 -20.87 -0.39 16.18
CA SER A 757 -21.16 0.98 15.75
C SER A 757 -22.44 1.52 16.40
N ILE A 758 -23.52 0.74 16.46
CA ILE A 758 -24.78 1.15 17.11
C ILE A 758 -24.54 1.40 18.60
N LEU A 759 -23.82 0.50 19.27
CA LEU A 759 -23.55 0.58 20.71
C LEU A 759 -22.63 1.76 21.09
N ALA A 760 -21.89 2.33 20.14
CA ALA A 760 -21.02 3.48 20.35
C ALA A 760 -21.73 4.84 20.20
N HIS A 761 -22.99 4.86 19.77
CA HIS A 761 -23.74 6.11 19.65
C HIS A 761 -24.08 6.71 21.02
N GLU A 762 -23.74 7.99 21.20
CA GLU A 762 -24.07 8.77 22.39
C GLU A 762 -24.87 10.04 22.00
N GLY A 763 -24.96 11.03 22.89
CA GLY A 763 -25.66 12.29 22.64
C GLY A 763 -27.14 12.11 22.27
N GLU A 764 -27.55 12.67 21.13
CA GLU A 764 -28.92 12.61 20.59
C GLU A 764 -29.40 11.17 20.34
N ALA A 765 -28.47 10.25 20.07
CA ALA A 765 -28.79 8.87 19.69
C ALA A 765 -28.92 7.91 20.88
N VAL A 766 -28.74 8.36 22.13
CA VAL A 766 -28.79 7.52 23.34
C VAL A 766 -30.10 6.75 23.47
N GLU A 767 -31.24 7.39 23.20
CA GLU A 767 -32.53 6.72 23.33
C GLU A 767 -32.69 5.60 22.29
N SER A 768 -32.29 5.86 21.04
CA SER A 768 -32.31 4.84 19.97
C SER A 768 -31.39 3.68 20.26
N ARG A 769 -30.19 3.94 20.80
CA ARG A 769 -29.26 2.89 21.28
C ARG A 769 -29.90 2.03 22.38
N GLN A 770 -30.52 2.65 23.39
CA GLN A 770 -31.17 1.91 24.47
C GLN A 770 -32.34 1.05 23.98
N ARG A 771 -33.12 1.54 23.00
CA ARG A 771 -34.19 0.75 22.37
C ARG A 771 -33.61 -0.44 21.60
N PHE A 772 -32.48 -0.28 20.90
CA PHE A 772 -31.76 -1.40 20.28
C PHE A 772 -31.29 -2.43 21.31
N GLU A 773 -30.69 -1.99 22.43
CA GLU A 773 -30.24 -2.88 23.51
C GLU A 773 -31.40 -3.67 24.16
N ALA A 774 -32.60 -3.08 24.17
CA ALA A 774 -33.81 -3.68 24.71
C ALA A 774 -34.45 -4.74 23.79
N LEU A 775 -34.08 -4.80 22.51
CA LEU A 775 -34.56 -5.81 21.57
C LEU A 775 -34.09 -7.22 21.99
N SER A 776 -34.94 -8.23 21.75
CA SER A 776 -34.53 -9.62 21.90
C SER A 776 -33.40 -9.98 20.92
N ALA A 777 -32.68 -11.07 21.17
CA ALA A 777 -31.59 -11.50 20.30
C ALA A 777 -32.04 -11.75 18.84
N ALA A 778 -33.26 -12.25 18.64
CA ALA A 778 -33.82 -12.49 17.32
C ALA A 778 -34.19 -11.17 16.60
N GLU A 779 -34.74 -10.20 17.33
CA GLU A 779 -35.09 -8.88 16.78
C GLU A 779 -33.84 -8.07 16.43
N ARG A 780 -32.79 -8.13 17.28
CA ARG A 780 -31.48 -7.53 16.97
C ARG A 780 -30.86 -8.16 15.74
N ALA A 781 -30.85 -9.49 15.64
CA ALA A 781 -30.33 -10.18 14.47
C ALA A 781 -31.08 -9.75 13.19
N ALA A 782 -32.42 -9.65 13.23
CA ALA A 782 -33.21 -9.17 12.11
C ALA A 782 -32.86 -7.72 11.72
N LEU A 783 -32.69 -6.82 12.69
CA LEU A 783 -32.26 -5.44 12.42
C LEU A 783 -30.85 -5.39 11.79
N LEU A 784 -29.91 -6.18 12.30
CA LEU A 784 -28.56 -6.29 11.73
C LEU A 784 -28.58 -6.89 10.31
N ASP A 785 -29.44 -7.88 10.04
CA ASP A 785 -29.66 -8.41 8.69
C ASP A 785 -30.24 -7.33 7.75
N PHE A 786 -31.15 -6.49 8.24
CA PHE A 786 -31.64 -5.34 7.47
C PHE A 786 -30.52 -4.37 7.11
N LEU A 787 -29.72 -3.94 8.09
CA LEU A 787 -28.58 -3.06 7.86
C LEU A 787 -27.51 -3.69 6.95
N GLY A 788 -27.29 -5.00 7.07
CA GLY A 788 -26.43 -5.76 6.17
C GLY A 788 -27.00 -5.95 4.76
N SER A 789 -28.29 -5.66 4.55
CA SER A 789 -28.91 -5.67 3.23
C SER A 789 -28.72 -4.36 2.47
N LEU A 790 -28.49 -3.24 3.17
CA LEU A 790 -28.24 -1.93 2.58
C LEU A 790 -26.83 -1.84 2.00
#